data_AF-A0A935KU02-F1
#
_entry.id   AF-A0A935KU02-F1
#
_cell.length_a   1.000
_cell.length_b   1.000
_cell.length_c   1.000
_cell.angle_alpha   90.00
_cell.angle_beta   90.00
_cell.angle_gamma   90.00
#
_symmetry.space_group_name_H-M   'P 1'
#
loop_
_entity.id
_entity.type
_entity.pdbx_description
1 polymer ?
#
loop_
_entity_poly.entity_id
_entity_poly.type
_entity_poly.pdbx_seq_one_letter_code
_entity_poly.pdbx_strand_id
1 'polypeptide(L)'
;MKVSGATKAPDYSFRLSGGKRLFFVEAKKPSVQVKDEIHPSYQVRRYGWSAKLPVSIITDFEEFSVYDCTKKPHPNDRASVARINYLTYKDYLNEFDFLWSTFSKEHVLKGSFDKFIQSDKNKKAQLQLTKSFCNHLTDGELCLHYLSAKTTGTLMKMNLTLLFRVQLTGSFSCALPKTAALRLMQNSRTLSSARIITGIFLLPVEILGSAYEQFLGKVIRIDKSHKAKIEEKPEVRKAGGVYYTPQYIVDYIVKNTVGKLVENKTPNEVSKLKIVDPACGSGSFLLGAYQFLLDWHKEIYSKETKHSSRRGTKGDVLTAEGSLTTSEKKRILLNNIFGVDIDANAVEVTKLSLLLKCLEGETSASIEHQLSMFNERVLPTLDDNIKVGNSLIDTDFYSNQLDFGEEKKIKPFNWQKAFPAVFAQGGFDAVIGNPPYGAELTTDVKEYLNKQFQIGTSDTAAIFMIQSQAISKHFARIGLIIPKPFTYASNWKKVRDSVINDLQIIVDCSKVWKEVKLEMTIYISEKGCHSEDYISCLRNGEVIEFLGIIQKSVSENFGFILNGVSDLEISVATKMISHKKYLSDYMNNQRGGMLQQFVSAKGDFMVLGGKQISRYATFSSVEKGYIDSDRVSDEKARICDNSILAQNIVAHIQNPFPHIRIIATLSSVFEKHKFVILDTVNQLTNFSEIDIRILLAILCSKLINWYTYKFIFANAIRTMHFDSTCTSRIPFPDLESILEKKSVSSTELITLVEQLYSLSKEKQSTSLISSISQIESKIDYCEDRINKIVDELYGLKEEEIRIVENL
;
A
#
# COMPACT_ATOMS: atom_id res chain seq x y z
N MET A 1 16.37 46.25 26.27
CA MET A 1 17.09 47.53 26.45
C MET A 1 16.08 48.66 26.35
N LYS A 2 16.19 49.71 27.17
CA LYS A 2 15.29 50.87 27.09
C LYS A 2 15.79 51.82 25.99
N VAL A 3 14.93 52.12 25.02
CA VAL A 3 15.15 53.17 24.01
C VAL A 3 13.94 54.09 24.07
N SER A 4 14.17 55.38 24.35
CA SER A 4 13.11 56.40 24.43
C SER A 4 11.99 56.06 25.42
N GLY A 5 12.35 55.57 26.62
CA GLY A 5 11.39 55.23 27.67
C GLY A 5 10.61 53.92 27.48
N ALA A 6 10.67 53.29 26.31
CA ALA A 6 10.02 52.01 26.03
C ALA A 6 11.02 50.85 25.84
N THR A 7 10.64 49.65 26.27
CA THR A 7 11.43 48.42 26.07
C THR A 7 11.11 47.86 24.68
N LYS A 8 11.83 48.29 23.63
CA LYS A 8 11.73 47.66 22.31
C LYS A 8 12.82 46.60 22.14
N ALA A 9 12.40 45.38 21.85
CA ALA A 9 13.27 44.25 21.51
C ALA A 9 13.35 44.12 19.98
N PRO A 10 14.47 43.57 19.45
CA PRO A 10 14.53 43.19 18.04
C PRO A 10 13.53 42.08 17.74
N ASP A 11 13.01 42.03 16.51
CA ASP A 11 11.96 41.09 16.10
C ASP A 11 12.41 39.63 16.26
N TYR A 12 13.66 39.32 15.89
CA TYR A 12 14.22 37.98 16.01
C TYR A 12 15.64 37.98 16.58
N SER A 13 15.96 36.94 17.35
CA SER A 13 17.28 36.70 17.95
C SER A 13 17.72 35.27 17.70
N PHE A 14 18.86 35.10 17.02
CA PHE A 14 19.42 33.80 16.70
C PHE A 14 20.41 33.36 17.79
N ARG A 15 20.30 32.11 18.25
CA ARG A 15 21.08 31.56 19.38
C ARG A 15 21.54 30.13 19.12
N LEU A 16 22.67 29.75 19.72
CA LEU A 16 23.13 28.36 19.79
C LEU A 16 22.54 27.63 21.02
N SER A 17 22.56 26.30 20.98
CA SER A 17 22.32 25.45 22.14
C SER A 17 23.24 25.85 23.30
N GLY A 18 22.66 26.21 24.44
CA GLY A 18 23.37 26.83 25.57
C GLY A 18 23.13 28.34 25.74
N GLY A 19 22.28 28.96 24.90
CA GLY A 19 21.78 30.32 25.10
C GLY A 19 22.69 31.45 24.57
N LYS A 20 23.87 31.13 24.04
CA LYS A 20 24.77 32.09 23.38
C LYS A 20 24.09 32.71 22.16
N ARG A 21 23.92 34.02 22.17
CA ARG A 21 23.30 34.80 21.09
C ARG A 21 24.34 35.12 20.00
N LEU A 22 23.95 34.98 18.74
CA LEU A 22 24.82 35.16 17.58
C LEU A 22 24.60 36.52 16.90
N PHE A 23 23.37 36.79 16.44
CA PHE A 23 22.99 38.04 15.78
C PHE A 23 21.49 38.31 15.96
N PHE A 24 21.07 39.54 15.67
CA PHE A 24 19.67 39.92 15.59
C PHE A 24 19.21 40.02 14.13
N VAL A 25 17.92 39.79 13.90
CA VAL A 25 17.25 40.10 12.63
C VAL A 25 16.06 41.00 12.93
N GLU A 26 16.03 42.16 12.28
CA GLU A 26 14.92 43.11 12.33
C GLU A 26 14.14 43.05 11.02
N ALA A 27 12.83 42.88 11.08
CA ALA A 27 11.95 42.83 9.93
C ALA A 27 11.17 44.15 9.78
N LYS A 28 11.24 44.78 8.60
CA LYS A 28 10.49 46.00 8.30
C LYS A 28 9.35 45.73 7.34
N LYS A 29 8.40 46.68 7.27
CA LYS A 29 7.34 46.65 6.27
C LYS A 29 7.97 46.87 4.88
N PRO A 30 7.45 46.26 3.81
CA PRO A 30 7.95 46.45 2.44
C PRO A 30 7.98 47.91 1.94
N SER A 31 7.31 48.83 2.64
CA SER A 31 7.35 50.26 2.32
C SER A 31 8.59 50.99 2.85
N VAL A 32 9.45 50.32 3.61
CA VAL A 32 10.64 50.90 4.27
C VAL A 32 11.87 50.58 3.43
N GLN A 33 12.56 51.60 2.93
CA GLN A 33 13.74 51.39 2.07
C GLN A 33 14.98 51.12 2.92
N VAL A 34 15.30 49.84 3.11
CA VAL A 34 16.44 49.35 3.89
C VAL A 34 17.76 49.89 3.33
N LYS A 35 17.85 50.08 2.02
CA LYS A 35 19.06 50.58 1.35
C LYS A 35 19.51 51.97 1.81
N ASP A 36 18.56 52.88 2.01
CA ASP A 36 18.83 54.32 2.10
C ASP A 36 18.34 54.95 3.42
N GLU A 37 17.38 54.34 4.12
CA GLU A 37 16.86 54.90 5.37
C GLU A 37 17.82 54.73 6.56
N ILE A 38 18.09 55.85 7.24
CA ILE A 38 18.99 55.92 8.41
C ILE A 38 18.38 55.24 9.64
N HIS A 39 17.10 55.47 9.90
CA HIS A 39 16.47 55.03 11.15
C HIS A 39 16.48 53.49 11.32
N PRO A 40 16.13 52.68 10.30
CA PRO A 40 16.17 51.22 10.42
C PRO A 40 17.59 50.65 10.59
N SER A 41 18.56 51.18 9.83
CA SER A 41 19.97 50.76 9.91
C SER A 41 20.62 51.16 11.24
N TYR A 42 20.33 52.36 11.76
CA TYR A 42 20.77 52.79 13.08
C TYR A 42 20.18 51.92 14.20
N GLN A 43 18.89 51.59 14.11
CA GLN A 43 18.19 50.77 15.11
C GLN A 43 18.81 49.38 15.23
N VAL A 44 18.98 48.66 14.12
CA VAL A 44 19.52 47.28 14.14
C VAL A 44 20.98 47.25 14.60
N ARG A 45 21.80 48.22 14.18
CA ARG A 45 23.19 48.35 14.63
C ARG A 45 23.29 48.67 16.11
N ARG A 46 22.38 49.49 16.65
CA ARG A 46 22.33 49.79 18.09
C ARG A 46 21.99 48.55 18.90
N TYR A 47 21.05 47.71 18.43
CA TYR A 47 20.75 46.44 19.08
C TYR A 47 21.96 45.50 19.10
N GLY A 48 22.61 45.30 17.96
CA GLY A 48 23.81 44.48 17.87
C GLY A 48 24.95 44.99 18.76
N TRP A 49 25.27 46.29 18.69
CA TRP A 49 26.37 46.90 19.44
C TRP A 49 26.15 46.83 20.95
N SER A 50 24.97 47.19 21.43
CA SER A 50 24.67 47.15 22.87
C SER A 50 24.58 45.73 23.42
N ALA A 51 24.30 44.73 22.59
CA ALA A 51 24.37 43.31 22.97
C ALA A 51 25.76 42.67 22.75
N LYS A 52 26.77 43.47 22.35
CA LYS A 52 28.13 43.03 22.00
C LYS A 52 28.17 41.91 20.95
N LEU A 53 27.24 41.94 20.00
CA LEU A 53 27.18 41.00 18.89
C LEU A 53 28.01 41.52 17.71
N PRO A 54 28.68 40.64 16.95
CA PRO A 54 29.54 41.06 15.85
C PRO A 54 28.74 41.57 14.65
N VAL A 55 27.57 41.00 14.37
CA VAL A 55 26.71 41.39 13.24
C VAL A 55 25.23 41.41 13.62
N SER A 56 24.43 42.12 12.84
CA SER A 56 22.97 42.06 12.85
C SER A 56 22.41 42.34 11.46
N ILE A 57 21.22 41.84 11.19
CA ILE A 57 20.60 41.80 9.86
C ILE A 57 19.31 42.59 9.88
N ILE A 58 19.02 43.28 8.79
CA ILE A 58 17.73 43.91 8.55
C ILE A 58 17.19 43.47 7.19
N THR A 59 15.89 43.22 7.14
CA THR A 59 15.20 42.87 5.89
C THR A 59 13.75 43.36 5.90
N ASP A 60 13.22 43.69 4.74
CA ASP A 60 11.79 43.90 4.49
C ASP A 60 11.22 42.83 3.53
N PHE A 61 11.99 41.74 3.35
CA PHE A 61 11.79 40.64 2.40
C PHE A 61 12.02 40.98 0.91
N GLU A 62 12.24 42.26 0.57
CA GLU A 62 12.68 42.69 -0.76
C GLU A 62 14.19 43.00 -0.78
N GLU A 63 14.66 43.64 0.29
CA GLU A 63 16.03 44.04 0.56
C GLU A 63 16.56 43.31 1.82
N PHE A 64 17.84 42.97 1.81
CA PHE A 64 18.52 42.26 2.90
C PHE A 64 19.90 42.88 3.13
N SER A 65 20.15 43.39 4.33
CA SER A 65 21.42 44.01 4.69
C SER A 65 22.02 43.40 5.94
N VAL A 66 23.31 43.10 5.87
CA VAL A 66 24.12 42.64 7.01
C VAL A 66 24.99 43.79 7.49
N TYR A 67 24.97 44.08 8.79
CA TYR A 67 25.72 45.18 9.39
C TYR A 67 26.75 44.71 10.41
N ASP A 68 27.93 45.31 10.35
CA ASP A 68 28.98 45.23 11.37
C ASP A 68 28.55 46.03 12.61
N CYS A 69 28.37 45.32 13.70
CA CYS A 69 27.91 45.86 14.98
C CYS A 69 29.06 46.07 15.98
N THR A 70 30.31 45.83 15.58
CA THR A 70 31.49 46.13 16.41
C THR A 70 31.77 47.64 16.49
N LYS A 71 31.34 48.39 15.48
CA LYS A 71 31.46 49.85 15.40
C LYS A 71 30.28 50.54 16.07
N LYS A 72 30.56 51.48 16.98
CA LYS A 72 29.53 52.24 17.70
C LYS A 72 28.66 53.04 16.70
N PRO A 73 27.32 52.83 16.65
CA PRO A 73 26.46 53.52 15.70
C PRO A 73 26.17 54.96 16.14
N HIS A 74 26.18 55.91 15.20
CA HIS A 74 25.73 57.30 15.43
C HIS A 74 24.37 57.56 14.76
N PRO A 75 23.46 58.35 15.38
CA PRO A 75 22.12 58.61 14.85
C PRO A 75 22.06 59.20 13.44
N ASN A 76 23.14 59.85 13.01
CA ASN A 76 23.25 60.52 11.70
C ASN A 76 24.09 59.69 10.69
N ASP A 77 24.43 58.44 11.02
CA ASP A 77 25.14 57.55 10.10
C ASP A 77 24.27 57.24 8.88
N ARG A 78 24.80 57.40 7.66
CA ARG A 78 24.11 56.92 6.45
C ARG A 78 23.88 55.41 6.52
N ALA A 79 22.84 54.90 5.87
CA ALA A 79 22.52 53.47 5.85
C ALA A 79 23.64 52.58 5.26
N SER A 80 24.57 53.13 4.50
CA SER A 80 25.76 52.41 4.01
C SER A 80 26.86 52.22 5.05
N VAL A 81 26.85 52.99 6.14
CA VAL A 81 27.90 52.93 7.17
C VAL A 81 27.86 51.60 7.90
N ALA A 82 29.00 50.91 7.92
CA ALA A 82 29.17 49.58 8.52
C ALA A 82 28.29 48.48 7.92
N ARG A 83 27.76 48.67 6.70
CA ARG A 83 27.06 47.62 5.95
C ARG A 83 28.09 46.68 5.32
N ILE A 84 28.05 45.41 5.70
CA ILE A 84 28.96 44.35 5.22
C ILE A 84 28.49 43.81 3.88
N ASN A 85 27.18 43.54 3.77
CA ASN A 85 26.57 43.04 2.55
C ASN A 85 25.17 43.62 2.36
N TYR A 86 24.76 43.78 1.12
CA TYR A 86 23.45 44.28 0.69
C TYR A 86 22.98 43.46 -0.50
N LEU A 87 21.80 42.86 -0.39
CA LEU A 87 21.20 41.98 -1.40
C LEU A 87 19.77 42.41 -1.63
N THR A 88 19.30 42.28 -2.87
CA THR A 88 17.87 42.30 -3.18
C THR A 88 17.35 40.89 -3.41
N TYR A 89 16.04 40.69 -3.41
CA TYR A 89 15.42 39.38 -3.69
C TYR A 89 15.86 38.78 -5.04
N LYS A 90 16.30 39.61 -6.00
CA LYS A 90 16.84 39.16 -7.29
C LYS A 90 18.21 38.50 -7.15
N ASP A 91 18.97 38.87 -6.14
CA ASP A 91 20.34 38.42 -5.90
C ASP A 91 20.39 37.12 -5.09
N TYR A 92 19.29 36.73 -4.43
CA TYR A 92 19.27 35.58 -3.51
C TYR A 92 19.65 34.25 -4.15
N LEU A 93 19.31 34.04 -5.43
CA LEU A 93 19.69 32.81 -6.14
C LEU A 93 21.19 32.77 -6.43
N ASN A 94 21.78 33.91 -6.78
CA ASN A 94 23.20 34.02 -7.08
C ASN A 94 24.06 34.01 -5.81
N GLU A 95 23.52 34.55 -4.71
CA GLU A 95 24.21 34.69 -3.42
C GLU A 95 23.74 33.63 -2.40
N PHE A 96 23.05 32.59 -2.87
CA PHE A 96 22.54 31.52 -2.01
C PHE A 96 23.67 30.82 -1.27
N ASP A 97 24.78 30.52 -1.95
CA ASP A 97 25.94 29.86 -1.35
C ASP A 97 26.52 30.70 -0.21
N PHE A 98 26.56 32.03 -0.36
CA PHE A 98 26.97 32.95 0.70
C PHE A 98 25.99 32.90 1.88
N LEU A 99 24.69 33.07 1.62
CA LEU A 99 23.65 33.09 2.66
C LEU A 99 23.59 31.77 3.43
N TRP A 100 23.66 30.66 2.71
CA TRP A 100 23.61 29.31 3.26
C TRP A 100 24.88 28.97 4.03
N SER A 101 26.07 29.17 3.43
CA SER A 101 27.33 28.85 4.11
C SER A 101 27.59 29.73 5.33
N THR A 102 27.06 30.96 5.35
CA THR A 102 27.31 31.91 6.44
C THR A 102 26.27 31.84 7.57
N PHE A 103 24.99 31.76 7.22
CA PHE A 103 23.90 31.93 8.19
C PHE A 103 23.03 30.68 8.41
N SER A 104 23.21 29.59 7.64
CA SER A 104 22.47 28.35 7.89
C SER A 104 22.89 27.71 9.21
N LYS A 105 21.92 27.13 9.93
CA LYS A 105 22.14 26.47 11.22
C LYS A 105 23.25 25.41 11.15
N GLU A 106 23.24 24.59 10.09
CA GLU A 106 24.21 23.50 9.91
C GLU A 106 25.64 24.01 9.77
N HIS A 107 25.84 25.10 9.04
CA HIS A 107 27.16 25.67 8.81
C HIS A 107 27.62 26.50 10.01
N VAL A 108 26.70 27.24 10.64
CA VAL A 108 26.96 27.98 11.89
C VAL A 108 27.41 27.02 12.99
N LEU A 109 26.78 25.84 13.13
CA LEU A 109 27.22 24.80 14.08
C LEU A 109 28.60 24.22 13.75
N LYS A 110 28.99 24.23 12.47
CA LYS A 110 30.33 23.84 11.99
C LYS A 110 31.34 25.00 12.07
N GLY A 111 30.99 26.13 12.69
CA GLY A 111 31.87 27.28 12.91
C GLY A 111 32.03 28.21 11.72
N SER A 112 31.18 28.12 10.69
CA SER A 112 31.28 29.00 9.50
C SER A 112 31.00 30.46 9.83
N PHE A 113 30.06 30.72 10.74
CA PHE A 113 29.74 32.06 11.19
C PHE A 113 30.92 32.70 11.94
N ASP A 114 31.57 31.95 12.83
CA ASP A 114 32.78 32.43 13.51
C ASP A 114 33.91 32.72 12.51
N LYS A 115 34.06 31.88 11.47
CA LYS A 115 35.00 32.13 10.35
C LYS A 115 34.64 33.39 9.56
N PHE A 116 33.36 33.63 9.27
CA PHE A 116 32.90 34.84 8.59
C PHE A 116 33.26 36.10 9.39
N ILE A 117 33.00 36.09 10.70
CA ILE A 117 33.37 37.19 11.61
C ILE A 117 34.90 37.38 11.70
N GLN A 118 35.68 36.30 11.67
CA GLN A 118 37.14 36.36 11.67
C GLN A 118 37.71 36.81 10.31
N SER A 119 37.09 36.43 9.20
CA SER A 119 37.52 36.79 7.85
C SER A 119 37.31 38.28 7.54
N ASP A 120 36.29 38.92 8.13
CA ASP A 120 36.07 40.36 7.96
C ASP A 120 37.01 41.21 8.85
N LYS A 121 37.60 40.62 9.89
CA LYS A 121 38.76 41.20 10.62
C LYS A 121 40.09 41.04 9.87
N ASN A 122 40.20 40.04 9.00
CA ASN A 122 41.41 39.69 8.24
C ASN A 122 41.15 39.68 6.72
N LYS A 123 40.64 40.78 6.15
CA LYS A 123 40.75 41.03 4.71
C LYS A 123 42.22 41.31 4.33
N LYS A 124 43.07 40.27 4.40
CA LYS A 124 44.44 40.18 3.88
C LYS A 124 45.00 38.74 4.01
N ALA A 125 44.40 37.75 3.34
CA ALA A 125 45.09 36.53 2.85
C ALA A 125 44.13 35.57 2.10
N GLN A 126 44.38 35.40 0.79
CA GLN A 126 44.13 34.25 -0.11
C GLN A 126 42.95 33.30 0.16
N LEU A 127 42.00 33.06 -0.76
CA LEU A 127 42.16 32.64 -2.17
C LEU A 127 43.03 31.38 -2.32
N GLN A 128 42.61 30.26 -1.71
CA GLN A 128 42.95 28.88 -2.10
C GLN A 128 42.31 27.87 -1.12
N LEU A 129 41.29 27.11 -1.56
CA LEU A 129 41.05 25.69 -1.21
C LEU A 129 39.69 25.20 -1.77
N THR A 130 39.55 25.29 -3.08
CA THR A 130 38.66 24.43 -3.87
C THR A 130 39.40 23.11 -4.09
N LYS A 131 39.12 22.02 -3.34
CA LYS A 131 39.30 20.62 -3.83
C LYS A 131 39.05 19.44 -2.89
N SER A 132 38.53 19.61 -1.68
CA SER A 132 38.29 18.43 -0.83
C SER A 132 36.94 18.58 -0.16
N PHE A 133 35.92 17.89 -0.67
CA PHE A 133 34.77 17.33 0.05
C PHE A 133 33.72 16.85 -0.98
N CYS A 134 34.08 15.85 -1.80
CA CYS A 134 33.17 15.18 -2.75
C CYS A 134 32.92 13.70 -2.43
N ASN A 135 33.17 13.24 -1.20
CA ASN A 135 32.85 11.86 -0.82
C ASN A 135 31.88 11.88 0.35
N HIS A 136 30.85 11.03 0.25
CA HIS A 136 29.70 10.78 1.15
C HIS A 136 28.39 11.43 0.67
N LEU A 137 27.78 10.80 -0.34
CA LEU A 137 26.40 11.04 -0.78
C LEU A 137 25.59 9.76 -0.55
N THR A 138 24.51 9.88 0.21
CA THR A 138 23.54 8.82 0.51
C THR A 138 22.26 9.03 -0.29
N ASP A 139 21.75 7.93 -0.87
CA ASP A 139 20.41 7.54 -1.37
C ASP A 139 19.49 8.53 -2.11
N GLY A 140 19.54 9.85 -1.88
CA GLY A 140 18.78 10.85 -2.63
C GLY A 140 19.27 11.05 -4.07
N GLU A 141 20.53 10.70 -4.34
CA GLU A 141 21.11 10.83 -5.68
C GLU A 141 20.71 9.69 -6.63
N LEU A 142 20.28 8.53 -6.12
CA LEU A 142 19.84 7.42 -6.96
C LEU A 142 18.54 7.75 -7.73
N CYS A 143 17.64 8.54 -7.14
CA CYS A 143 16.45 9.07 -7.83
C CYS A 143 16.82 10.08 -8.91
N LEU A 144 17.78 10.97 -8.64
CA LEU A 144 18.31 11.93 -9.62
C LEU A 144 19.06 11.22 -10.75
N HIS A 145 19.82 10.16 -10.46
CA HIS A 145 20.53 9.37 -11.47
C HIS A 145 19.56 8.59 -12.37
N TYR A 146 18.55 7.92 -11.81
CA TYR A 146 17.56 7.15 -12.55
C TYR A 146 16.71 8.03 -13.50
N LEU A 147 16.35 9.24 -13.06
CA LEU A 147 15.63 10.22 -13.89
C LEU A 147 16.54 10.93 -14.91
N SER A 148 17.83 11.10 -14.59
CA SER A 148 18.82 11.69 -15.51
C SER A 148 19.19 10.79 -16.69
N ALA A 149 19.03 9.47 -16.55
CA ALA A 149 19.36 8.49 -17.58
C ALA A 149 18.32 8.41 -18.71
N LYS A 150 17.12 9.00 -18.53
CA LYS A 150 16.02 8.94 -19.51
C LYS A 150 15.60 10.30 -20.10
N THR A 151 16.19 11.42 -19.70
CA THR A 151 15.82 12.75 -20.20
C THR A 151 17.05 13.56 -20.66
N THR A 152 17.08 13.93 -21.94
CA THR A 152 18.20 14.58 -22.64
C THR A 152 18.24 16.10 -22.50
N GLY A 153 17.72 16.69 -21.42
CA GLY A 153 17.58 18.16 -21.28
C GLY A 153 18.12 18.75 -19.97
N THR A 154 19.14 19.61 -20.07
CA THR A 154 19.82 20.30 -18.94
C THR A 154 18.91 21.23 -18.12
N LEU A 155 17.88 21.84 -18.74
CA LEU A 155 16.94 22.73 -18.06
C LEU A 155 15.94 21.99 -17.14
N MET A 156 15.59 20.75 -17.49
CA MET A 156 14.64 19.92 -16.75
C MET A 156 15.28 19.37 -15.45
N LYS A 157 16.60 19.10 -15.49
CA LYS A 157 17.44 18.76 -14.32
C LYS A 157 17.41 19.83 -13.22
N MET A 158 17.36 21.12 -13.58
CA MET A 158 17.34 22.23 -12.61
C MET A 158 16.01 22.33 -11.85
N ASN A 159 14.87 22.16 -12.52
CA ASN A 159 13.54 22.32 -11.90
C ASN A 159 13.18 21.15 -10.95
N LEU A 160 13.57 19.92 -11.27
CA LEU A 160 13.39 18.75 -10.40
C LEU A 160 14.27 18.81 -9.14
N THR A 161 15.50 19.34 -9.27
CA THR A 161 16.42 19.52 -8.14
C THR A 161 15.90 20.57 -7.16
N LEU A 162 15.23 21.62 -7.65
CA LEU A 162 14.64 22.68 -6.83
C LEU A 162 13.43 22.19 -6.03
N LEU A 163 12.54 21.39 -6.64
CA LEU A 163 11.33 20.87 -5.98
C LEU A 163 11.66 19.88 -4.85
N PHE A 164 12.64 18.99 -5.06
CA PHE A 164 13.04 17.99 -4.06
C PHE A 164 13.97 18.54 -2.97
N ARG A 165 14.83 19.53 -3.25
CA ARG A 165 15.74 20.10 -2.23
C ARG A 165 15.04 20.99 -1.20
N VAL A 166 13.88 21.58 -1.53
CA VAL A 166 13.05 22.32 -0.57
C VAL A 166 12.46 21.41 0.51
N GLN A 167 12.32 20.09 0.26
CA GLN A 167 11.74 19.13 1.22
C GLN A 167 12.75 18.32 2.04
N LEU A 168 14.02 18.24 1.64
CA LEU A 168 15.03 17.43 2.35
C LEU A 168 15.62 18.09 3.60
N THR A 169 15.33 19.36 3.89
CA THR A 169 15.74 20.04 5.13
C THR A 169 14.72 19.81 6.24
N GLY A 170 14.71 18.60 6.79
CA GLY A 170 13.85 18.15 7.90
C GLY A 170 14.12 18.81 9.27
N SER A 171 14.31 20.12 9.34
CA SER A 171 14.46 20.87 10.60
C SER A 171 14.06 22.34 10.46
N PHE A 172 12.83 22.59 10.01
CA PHE A 172 12.10 23.82 10.29
C PHE A 172 10.66 23.50 10.68
N SER A 173 10.43 23.37 11.99
CA SER A 173 9.19 23.80 12.63
C SER A 173 9.15 25.35 12.63
N CYS A 174 9.20 25.94 11.44
CA CYS A 174 8.75 27.30 11.24
C CYS A 174 8.04 27.29 9.90
N ALA A 175 6.73 27.41 9.99
CA ALA A 175 5.83 27.58 8.87
C ALA A 175 6.40 28.64 7.90
N LEU A 176 6.91 28.19 6.75
CA LEU A 176 6.36 28.76 5.51
C LEU A 176 4.89 28.37 5.58
N PRO A 177 3.98 29.31 5.90
CA PRO A 177 2.62 28.93 6.18
C PRO A 177 2.11 28.16 4.97
N LYS A 178 1.41 27.05 5.22
CA LYS A 178 0.77 26.19 4.20
C LYS A 178 -0.07 27.00 3.19
N THR A 179 -0.40 28.24 3.55
CA THR A 179 -0.99 29.27 2.70
C THR A 179 -0.04 29.94 1.71
N ALA A 180 1.29 29.84 1.76
CA ALA A 180 2.20 30.67 0.95
C ALA A 180 2.37 30.12 -0.47
N ALA A 181 2.53 28.81 -0.66
CA ALA A 181 2.53 28.19 -2.00
C ALA A 181 1.12 28.25 -2.63
N LEU A 182 0.07 27.99 -1.84
CA LEU A 182 -1.32 28.13 -2.27
C LEU A 182 -1.71 29.59 -2.52
N ARG A 183 -1.27 30.57 -1.69
CA ARG A 183 -1.47 32.02 -1.92
C ARG A 183 -0.58 32.55 -3.03
N LEU A 184 0.60 31.99 -3.28
CA LEU A 184 1.40 32.32 -4.45
C LEU A 184 0.68 31.88 -5.74
N MET A 185 0.00 30.73 -5.73
CA MET A 185 -0.88 30.33 -6.84
C MET A 185 -2.23 31.09 -6.87
N GLN A 186 -2.78 31.48 -5.72
CA GLN A 186 -4.09 32.14 -5.62
C GLN A 186 -4.04 33.68 -5.72
N ASN A 187 -2.87 34.32 -5.53
CA ASN A 187 -2.70 35.79 -5.52
C ASN A 187 -1.63 36.32 -6.52
N SER A 188 -1.05 35.51 -7.40
CA SER A 188 -0.02 36.01 -8.34
C SER A 188 -0.63 36.77 -9.53
N ARG A 189 -0.27 38.05 -9.68
CA ARG A 189 -0.62 38.92 -10.82
C ARG A 189 0.56 39.19 -11.78
N THR A 190 1.68 38.44 -11.70
CA THR A 190 2.90 38.78 -12.46
C THR A 190 3.54 37.61 -13.22
N LEU A 191 4.06 37.91 -14.42
CA LEU A 191 4.58 37.00 -15.46
C LEU A 191 5.72 36.04 -15.04
N SER A 192 6.37 36.20 -13.89
CA SER A 192 7.44 35.29 -13.45
C SER A 192 6.89 33.98 -12.85
N SER A 193 5.66 33.99 -12.33
CA SER A 193 4.98 32.80 -11.80
C SER A 193 4.59 31.81 -12.91
N ALA A 194 4.34 32.30 -14.13
CA ALA A 194 3.97 31.49 -15.29
C ALA A 194 5.07 30.53 -15.77
N ARG A 195 6.35 30.81 -15.48
CA ARG A 195 7.49 29.96 -15.87
C ARG A 195 7.75 28.77 -14.95
N ILE A 196 7.45 28.90 -13.66
CA ILE A 196 7.48 27.77 -12.70
C ILE A 196 6.32 26.83 -13.00
N ILE A 197 5.17 27.41 -13.33
CA ILE A 197 3.95 26.71 -13.74
C ILE A 197 4.21 25.85 -15.00
N THR A 198 4.87 26.37 -16.04
CA THR A 198 5.20 25.58 -17.26
C THR A 198 6.20 24.44 -17.04
N GLY A 199 7.10 24.54 -16.05
CA GLY A 199 8.00 23.44 -15.70
C GLY A 199 7.32 22.27 -14.96
N ILE A 200 6.29 22.57 -14.16
CA ILE A 200 5.47 21.58 -13.46
C ILE A 200 4.50 20.89 -14.43
N PHE A 201 4.00 21.61 -15.45
CA PHE A 201 3.14 21.03 -16.50
C PHE A 201 3.81 19.96 -17.38
N LEU A 202 5.14 19.87 -17.39
CA LEU A 202 5.88 18.85 -18.15
C LEU A 202 6.08 17.54 -17.37
N LEU A 203 5.74 17.50 -16.08
CA LEU A 203 5.77 16.29 -15.26
C LEU A 203 4.37 15.68 -15.20
N PRO A 204 4.21 14.40 -15.55
CA PRO A 204 2.97 13.68 -15.26
C PRO A 204 2.63 13.85 -13.78
N VAL A 205 1.39 14.26 -13.49
CA VAL A 205 0.89 14.56 -12.14
C VAL A 205 1.05 13.34 -11.22
N GLU A 206 1.02 12.14 -11.81
CA GLU A 206 1.21 10.84 -11.17
C GLU A 206 2.62 10.70 -10.55
N ILE A 207 3.64 11.31 -11.16
CA ILE A 207 5.01 11.31 -10.63
C ILE A 207 5.08 12.14 -9.35
N LEU A 208 4.42 13.29 -9.30
CA LEU A 208 4.34 14.12 -8.11
C LEU A 208 3.64 13.38 -6.97
N GLY A 209 2.50 12.74 -7.24
CA GLY A 209 1.82 11.89 -6.26
C GLY A 209 2.73 10.79 -5.71
N SER A 210 3.42 10.05 -6.58
CA SER A 210 4.33 8.95 -6.20
C SER A 210 5.51 9.42 -5.34
N ALA A 211 6.08 10.58 -5.66
CA ALA A 211 7.18 11.17 -4.91
C ALA A 211 6.75 11.53 -3.49
N TYR A 212 5.60 12.20 -3.36
CA TYR A 212 5.08 12.61 -2.06
C TYR A 212 4.73 11.41 -1.17
N GLU A 213 4.14 10.36 -1.72
CA GLU A 213 3.79 9.14 -0.96
C GLU A 213 5.02 8.45 -0.35
N GLN A 214 6.13 8.38 -1.08
CA GLN A 214 7.38 7.82 -0.53
C GLN A 214 7.89 8.62 0.67
N PHE A 215 7.61 9.93 0.73
CA PHE A 215 7.91 10.75 1.91
C PHE A 215 6.88 10.54 3.02
N LEU A 216 5.59 10.44 2.69
CA LEU A 216 4.51 10.23 3.67
C LEU A 216 4.59 8.87 4.37
N GLY A 217 5.19 7.87 3.72
CA GLY A 217 5.42 6.56 4.32
C GLY A 217 6.51 6.51 5.40
N LYS A 218 7.22 7.61 5.65
CA LYS A 218 8.32 7.69 6.62
C LYS A 218 7.97 8.58 7.81
N VAL A 219 8.40 8.20 9.00
CA VAL A 219 8.28 8.93 10.25
C VAL A 219 9.64 9.09 10.91
N ILE A 220 9.84 10.22 11.57
CA ILE A 220 11.05 10.47 12.36
C ILE A 220 10.78 9.98 13.79
N ARG A 221 11.51 8.97 14.23
CA ARG A 221 11.50 8.50 15.63
C ARG A 221 12.81 8.90 16.30
N ILE A 222 12.71 9.37 17.53
CA ILE A 222 13.88 9.65 18.36
C ILE A 222 14.21 8.36 19.11
N ASP A 223 15.42 7.83 18.93
CA ASP A 223 15.87 6.64 19.65
C ASP A 223 16.15 6.94 21.13
N LYS A 224 16.41 5.88 21.92
CA LYS A 224 16.74 6.00 23.36
C LYS A 224 18.03 6.82 23.62
N SER A 225 18.82 7.10 22.58
CA SER A 225 20.05 7.91 22.60
C SER A 225 19.81 9.34 22.09
N HIS A 226 18.56 9.78 21.95
CA HIS A 226 18.16 11.08 21.41
C HIS A 226 18.60 11.36 19.96
N LYS A 227 18.88 10.32 19.16
CA LYS A 227 19.14 10.47 17.72
C LYS A 227 17.85 10.33 16.92
N ALA A 228 17.61 11.27 16.02
CA ALA A 228 16.52 11.21 15.07
C ALA A 228 16.83 10.14 14.00
N LYS A 229 15.99 9.11 13.93
CA LYS A 229 16.06 8.04 12.94
C LYS A 229 14.82 8.08 12.07
N ILE A 230 15.01 8.07 10.76
CA ILE A 230 13.92 7.95 9.79
C ILE A 230 13.55 6.47 9.72
N GLU A 231 12.31 6.14 10.03
CA GLU A 231 11.77 4.79 9.94
C GLU A 231 10.48 4.82 9.14
N GLU A 232 10.16 3.73 8.44
CA GLU A 232 8.87 3.61 7.77
C GLU A 232 7.71 3.51 8.78
N LYS A 233 6.53 4.01 8.40
CA LYS A 233 5.30 3.81 9.17
C LYS A 233 5.04 2.29 9.33
N PRO A 234 4.44 1.82 10.44
CA PRO A 234 4.22 0.39 10.67
C PRO A 234 3.42 -0.31 9.57
N GLU A 235 2.40 0.37 9.04
CA GLU A 235 1.59 -0.09 7.89
C GLU A 235 2.43 -0.25 6.61
N VAL A 236 3.33 0.69 6.33
CA VAL A 236 4.29 0.64 5.22
C VAL A 236 5.26 -0.52 5.39
N ARG A 237 5.78 -0.75 6.61
CA ARG A 237 6.65 -1.89 6.91
C ARG A 237 5.96 -3.24 6.71
N LYS A 238 4.69 -3.35 7.14
CA LYS A 238 3.88 -4.56 6.95
C LYS A 238 3.56 -4.82 5.48
N ALA A 239 3.31 -3.76 4.71
CA ALA A 239 3.18 -3.84 3.27
C ALA A 239 4.51 -4.18 2.58
N GLY A 240 5.65 -3.85 3.19
CA GLY A 240 6.99 -4.04 2.64
C GLY A 240 7.53 -2.82 1.89
N GLY A 241 6.86 -1.66 2.00
CA GLY A 241 7.18 -0.43 1.28
C GLY A 241 5.92 0.39 0.93
N VAL A 242 6.12 1.58 0.37
CA VAL A 242 5.04 2.41 -0.18
C VAL A 242 4.87 2.06 -1.64
N TYR A 243 3.75 1.42 -1.99
CA TYR A 243 3.50 0.97 -3.35
C TYR A 243 2.31 1.68 -3.96
N TYR A 244 2.55 2.33 -5.09
CA TYR A 244 1.50 2.92 -5.92
C TYR A 244 0.65 1.81 -6.54
N THR A 245 -0.67 2.04 -6.62
CA THR A 245 -1.58 1.14 -7.33
C THR A 245 -1.34 1.30 -8.83
N PRO A 246 -0.84 0.27 -9.54
CA PRO A 246 -0.50 0.40 -10.96
C PRO A 246 -1.65 0.95 -11.80
N GLN A 247 -1.33 1.77 -12.82
CA GLN A 247 -2.35 2.49 -13.58
C GLN A 247 -3.39 1.55 -14.22
N TYR A 248 -2.97 0.40 -14.76
CA TYR A 248 -3.90 -0.58 -15.35
C TYR A 248 -4.92 -1.14 -14.33
N ILE A 249 -4.57 -1.21 -13.04
CA ILE A 249 -5.51 -1.59 -11.97
C ILE A 249 -6.51 -0.46 -11.72
N VAL A 250 -6.02 0.77 -11.63
CA VAL A 250 -6.85 1.98 -11.45
C VAL A 250 -7.85 2.09 -12.60
N ASP A 251 -7.36 2.02 -13.84
CA ASP A 251 -8.18 2.11 -15.05
C ASP A 251 -9.23 0.99 -15.10
N TYR A 252 -8.86 -0.24 -14.73
CA TYR A 252 -9.80 -1.35 -14.71
C TYR A 252 -10.93 -1.15 -13.68
N ILE A 253 -10.59 -0.72 -12.46
CA ILE A 253 -11.57 -0.44 -11.41
C ILE A 253 -12.48 0.72 -11.83
N VAL A 254 -11.92 1.83 -12.31
CA VAL A 254 -12.68 3.01 -12.75
C VAL A 254 -13.62 2.65 -13.91
N LYS A 255 -13.14 1.90 -14.90
CA LYS A 255 -13.95 1.44 -16.04
C LYS A 255 -15.13 0.58 -15.61
N ASN A 256 -14.94 -0.34 -14.67
CA ASN A 256 -15.98 -1.26 -14.20
C ASN A 256 -16.86 -0.70 -13.06
N THR A 257 -16.58 0.53 -12.61
CA THR A 257 -17.40 1.28 -11.65
C THR A 257 -18.00 2.52 -12.31
N VAL A 258 -17.23 3.60 -12.41
CA VAL A 258 -17.61 4.88 -13.03
C VAL A 258 -18.01 4.67 -14.49
N GLY A 259 -17.23 3.90 -15.25
CA GLY A 259 -17.53 3.61 -16.65
C GLY A 259 -18.89 2.96 -16.85
N LYS A 260 -19.21 1.97 -16.01
CA LYS A 260 -20.54 1.34 -16.00
C LYS A 260 -21.67 2.30 -15.62
N LEU A 261 -21.41 3.23 -14.71
CA LEU A 261 -22.41 4.21 -14.29
C LEU A 261 -22.70 5.29 -15.34
N VAL A 262 -21.80 5.55 -16.30
CA VAL A 262 -22.01 6.56 -17.36
C VAL A 262 -22.53 5.96 -18.66
N GLU A 263 -22.60 4.63 -18.79
CA GLU A 263 -23.17 3.96 -19.96
C GLU A 263 -24.60 4.46 -20.22
N ASN A 264 -24.86 4.88 -21.47
CA ASN A 264 -26.15 5.39 -21.94
C ASN A 264 -26.71 6.61 -21.18
N LYS A 265 -25.86 7.38 -20.47
CA LYS A 265 -26.27 8.61 -19.79
C LYS A 265 -25.88 9.86 -20.57
N THR A 266 -26.64 10.93 -20.34
CA THR A 266 -26.32 12.27 -20.84
C THR A 266 -25.30 12.98 -19.93
N PRO A 267 -24.55 13.97 -20.44
CA PRO A 267 -23.63 14.76 -19.62
C PRO A 267 -24.28 15.44 -18.40
N ASN A 268 -25.55 15.81 -18.52
CA ASN A 268 -26.31 16.39 -17.41
C ASN A 268 -26.59 15.35 -16.30
N GLU A 269 -26.93 14.12 -16.67
CA GLU A 269 -27.11 13.03 -15.69
C GLU A 269 -25.79 12.64 -15.04
N VAL A 270 -24.71 12.54 -15.83
CA VAL A 270 -23.37 12.22 -15.33
C VAL A 270 -22.89 13.28 -14.34
N SER A 271 -23.23 14.55 -14.53
CA SER A 271 -22.87 15.62 -13.60
C SER A 271 -23.44 15.50 -12.18
N LYS A 272 -24.46 14.65 -12.01
CA LYS A 272 -25.07 14.38 -10.69
C LYS A 272 -24.36 13.25 -9.94
N LEU A 273 -23.54 12.45 -10.61
CA LEU A 273 -22.86 11.31 -10.00
C LEU A 273 -21.84 11.77 -8.95
N LYS A 274 -21.81 11.12 -7.79
CA LYS A 274 -20.83 11.38 -6.72
C LYS A 274 -19.90 10.19 -6.56
N ILE A 275 -18.62 10.39 -6.85
CA ILE A 275 -17.56 9.36 -6.82
C ILE A 275 -16.62 9.67 -5.65
N VAL A 276 -16.36 8.70 -4.79
CA VAL A 276 -15.50 8.88 -3.62
C VAL A 276 -14.40 7.85 -3.51
N ASP A 277 -13.25 8.30 -3.02
CA ASP A 277 -12.23 7.44 -2.42
C ASP A 277 -12.13 7.74 -0.91
N PRO A 278 -12.54 6.80 -0.03
CA PRO A 278 -12.59 7.02 1.41
C PRO A 278 -11.22 6.92 2.09
N ALA A 279 -10.15 6.56 1.37
CA ALA A 279 -8.78 6.55 1.87
C ALA A 279 -7.84 6.98 0.73
N CYS A 280 -8.02 8.22 0.27
CA CYS A 280 -7.56 8.63 -1.05
C CYS A 280 -6.04 8.76 -1.20
N GLY A 281 -5.28 8.84 -0.10
CA GLY A 281 -3.84 9.06 -0.13
C GLY A 281 -3.50 10.29 -0.99
N SER A 282 -2.58 10.09 -1.94
CA SER A 282 -2.18 11.07 -2.98
C SER A 282 -3.16 11.25 -4.14
N GLY A 283 -4.28 10.52 -4.15
CA GLY A 283 -5.40 10.76 -5.05
C GLY A 283 -5.35 9.99 -6.36
N SER A 284 -4.62 8.88 -6.44
CA SER A 284 -4.40 8.11 -7.67
C SER A 284 -5.72 7.65 -8.33
N PHE A 285 -6.63 7.10 -7.54
CA PHE A 285 -7.96 6.69 -8.03
C PHE A 285 -8.83 7.87 -8.42
N LEU A 286 -8.77 8.97 -7.65
CA LEU A 286 -9.51 10.19 -7.96
C LEU A 286 -9.03 10.85 -9.26
N LEU A 287 -7.72 10.86 -9.50
CA LEU A 287 -7.13 11.29 -10.76
C LEU A 287 -7.58 10.38 -11.92
N GLY A 288 -7.56 9.06 -11.74
CA GLY A 288 -8.02 8.10 -12.74
C GLY A 288 -9.50 8.30 -13.09
N ALA A 289 -10.37 8.44 -12.08
CA ALA A 289 -11.79 8.73 -12.30
C ALA A 289 -12.03 10.08 -12.96
N TYR A 290 -11.29 11.11 -12.55
CA TYR A 290 -11.39 12.43 -13.14
C TYR A 290 -10.97 12.41 -14.62
N GLN A 291 -9.82 11.81 -14.93
CA GLN A 291 -9.34 11.64 -16.30
C GLN A 291 -10.36 10.87 -17.16
N PHE A 292 -10.90 9.77 -16.65
CA PHE A 292 -11.95 9.00 -17.34
C PHE A 292 -13.17 9.86 -17.68
N LEU A 293 -13.65 10.67 -16.73
CA LEU A 293 -14.78 11.57 -16.98
C LEU A 293 -14.44 12.66 -18.00
N LEU A 294 -13.23 13.21 -17.97
CA LEU A 294 -12.79 14.20 -18.97
C LEU A 294 -12.79 13.60 -20.37
N ASP A 295 -12.25 12.39 -20.55
CA ASP A 295 -12.22 11.71 -21.84
C ASP A 295 -13.62 11.37 -22.33
N TRP A 296 -14.47 10.84 -21.45
CA TRP A 296 -15.86 10.54 -21.78
C TRP A 296 -16.65 11.78 -22.23
N HIS A 297 -16.56 12.89 -21.48
CA HIS A 297 -17.24 14.14 -21.86
C HIS A 297 -16.69 14.69 -23.18
N LYS A 298 -15.36 14.67 -23.37
CA LYS A 298 -14.73 15.11 -24.63
C LYS A 298 -15.24 14.29 -25.81
N GLU A 299 -15.36 12.97 -25.67
CA GLU A 299 -15.88 12.09 -26.72
C GLU A 299 -17.34 12.40 -27.06
N ILE A 300 -18.21 12.51 -26.05
CA ILE A 300 -19.65 12.78 -26.24
C ILE A 300 -19.86 14.16 -26.90
N TYR A 301 -19.27 15.23 -26.37
CA TYR A 301 -19.41 16.57 -26.94
C TYR A 301 -18.83 16.66 -28.35
N SER A 302 -17.76 15.91 -28.65
CA SER A 302 -17.19 15.86 -30.00
C SER A 302 -18.11 15.17 -31.02
N LYS A 303 -18.95 14.22 -30.58
CA LYS A 303 -19.96 13.57 -31.43
C LYS A 303 -21.15 14.50 -31.68
N GLU A 304 -21.64 15.18 -30.63
CA GLU A 304 -22.77 16.11 -30.73
C GLU A 304 -22.45 17.35 -31.60
N THR A 305 -21.24 17.90 -31.47
CA THR A 305 -20.82 19.10 -32.22
C THR A 305 -20.57 18.86 -33.71
N LYS A 306 -20.42 17.61 -34.18
CA LYS A 306 -20.35 17.31 -35.62
C LYS A 306 -21.67 17.60 -36.37
N HIS A 307 -22.79 17.72 -35.64
CA HIS A 307 -24.11 18.00 -36.20
C HIS A 307 -24.52 19.49 -36.08
N SER A 308 -23.72 20.34 -35.44
CA SER A 308 -24.02 21.76 -35.23
C SER A 308 -22.97 22.67 -35.87
N SER A 309 -23.37 23.51 -36.82
CA SER A 309 -22.53 24.44 -37.60
C SER A 309 -22.04 25.68 -36.82
N ARG A 310 -21.99 25.64 -35.48
CA ARG A 310 -21.49 26.73 -34.63
C ARG A 310 -20.38 26.20 -33.70
N ARG A 311 -19.13 26.34 -34.14
CA ARG A 311 -17.94 26.19 -33.28
C ARG A 311 -17.43 27.58 -32.91
N GLY A 312 -17.15 27.82 -31.63
CA GLY A 312 -16.45 29.01 -31.14
C GLY A 312 -17.34 30.13 -30.60
N THR A 313 -18.59 29.85 -30.23
CA THR A 313 -19.48 30.84 -29.58
C THR A 313 -19.26 30.89 -28.07
N LYS A 314 -19.54 32.07 -27.47
CA LYS A 314 -19.47 32.29 -26.02
C LYS A 314 -20.44 31.32 -25.31
N GLY A 315 -19.91 30.32 -24.61
CA GLY A 315 -20.71 29.28 -23.94
C GLY A 315 -20.43 27.84 -24.41
N ASP A 316 -19.55 27.65 -25.40
CA ASP A 316 -19.18 26.32 -25.87
C ASP A 316 -18.35 25.54 -24.82
N VAL A 317 -18.64 24.25 -24.67
CA VAL A 317 -17.95 23.35 -23.73
C VAL A 317 -16.59 22.84 -24.22
N LEU A 318 -16.33 22.97 -25.54
CA LEU A 318 -15.08 22.62 -26.20
C LEU A 318 -14.34 23.89 -26.68
N THR A 319 -13.01 23.87 -26.55
CA THR A 319 -12.12 24.87 -27.14
C THR A 319 -12.07 24.73 -28.67
N ALA A 320 -11.52 25.73 -29.36
CA ALA A 320 -11.31 25.69 -30.81
C ALA A 320 -10.45 24.48 -31.26
N GLU A 321 -9.57 24.01 -30.38
CA GLU A 321 -8.69 22.86 -30.59
C GLU A 321 -9.38 21.51 -30.28
N GLY A 322 -10.64 21.52 -29.85
CA GLY A 322 -11.41 20.32 -29.53
C GLY A 322 -11.14 19.72 -28.14
N SER A 323 -10.47 20.46 -27.24
CA SER A 323 -10.29 20.09 -25.83
C SER A 323 -11.40 20.65 -24.94
N LEU A 324 -11.64 20.06 -23.77
CA LEU A 324 -12.62 20.62 -22.82
C LEU A 324 -12.17 21.98 -22.31
N THR A 325 -13.10 22.92 -22.17
CA THR A 325 -12.83 24.21 -21.55
C THR A 325 -12.49 24.07 -20.07
N THR A 326 -11.68 24.98 -19.53
CA THR A 326 -11.38 25.02 -18.08
C THR A 326 -12.65 25.11 -17.22
N SER A 327 -13.69 25.84 -17.64
CA SER A 327 -14.96 25.91 -16.92
C SER A 327 -15.62 24.54 -16.79
N GLU A 328 -15.59 23.75 -17.87
CA GLU A 328 -16.19 22.42 -17.89
C GLU A 328 -15.37 21.41 -17.07
N LYS A 329 -14.03 21.46 -17.18
CA LYS A 329 -13.12 20.68 -16.33
C LYS A 329 -13.38 20.93 -14.85
N LYS A 330 -13.48 22.20 -14.44
CA LYS A 330 -13.81 22.60 -13.06
C LYS A 330 -15.17 22.07 -12.62
N ARG A 331 -16.18 22.18 -13.48
CA ARG A 331 -17.54 21.69 -13.19
C ARG A 331 -17.54 20.19 -12.92
N ILE A 332 -16.88 19.40 -13.77
CA ILE A 332 -16.75 17.96 -13.61
C ILE A 332 -16.01 17.64 -12.30
N LEU A 333 -14.87 18.29 -12.05
CA LEU A 333 -14.08 18.06 -10.84
C LEU A 333 -14.90 18.32 -9.56
N LEU A 334 -15.52 19.50 -9.46
CA LEU A 334 -16.26 19.91 -8.26
C LEU A 334 -17.55 19.10 -8.03
N ASN A 335 -18.22 18.69 -9.10
CA ASN A 335 -19.48 17.99 -8.96
C ASN A 335 -19.31 16.49 -8.72
N ASN A 336 -18.24 15.88 -9.25
CA ASN A 336 -18.15 14.42 -9.31
C ASN A 336 -17.12 13.81 -8.37
N ILE A 337 -16.02 14.50 -8.03
CA ILE A 337 -14.86 13.89 -7.37
C ILE A 337 -14.80 14.26 -5.90
N PHE A 338 -14.77 13.26 -5.02
CA PHE A 338 -14.72 13.42 -3.56
C PHE A 338 -13.66 12.49 -2.95
N GLY A 339 -13.08 12.89 -1.83
CA GLY A 339 -12.02 12.11 -1.19
C GLY A 339 -11.89 12.40 0.29
N VAL A 340 -11.46 11.39 1.06
CA VAL A 340 -11.13 11.55 2.48
C VAL A 340 -9.81 10.85 2.76
N ASP A 341 -8.95 11.50 3.53
CA ASP A 341 -7.75 10.86 4.08
C ASP A 341 -7.45 11.37 5.51
N ILE A 342 -6.86 10.50 6.33
CA ILE A 342 -6.50 10.82 7.71
C ILE A 342 -5.25 11.70 7.78
N ASP A 343 -4.35 11.61 6.79
CA ASP A 343 -3.15 12.42 6.67
C ASP A 343 -3.47 13.73 5.95
N ALA A 344 -3.31 14.84 6.67
CA ALA A 344 -3.59 16.16 6.12
C ALA A 344 -2.65 16.50 4.95
N ASN A 345 -1.44 15.95 4.93
CA ASN A 345 -0.51 16.19 3.83
C ASN A 345 -0.93 15.43 2.56
N ALA A 346 -1.46 14.20 2.70
CA ALA A 346 -1.98 13.42 1.60
C ALA A 346 -3.17 14.12 0.93
N VAL A 347 -4.09 14.67 1.76
CA VAL A 347 -5.21 15.51 1.29
C VAL A 347 -4.72 16.70 0.46
N GLU A 348 -3.71 17.45 0.95
CA GLU A 348 -3.19 18.61 0.21
C GLU A 348 -2.48 18.21 -1.10
N VAL A 349 -1.79 17.08 -1.12
CA VAL A 349 -1.20 16.52 -2.35
C VAL A 349 -2.29 16.14 -3.34
N THR A 350 -3.34 15.44 -2.89
CA THR A 350 -4.50 15.10 -3.73
C THR A 350 -5.15 16.34 -4.33
N LYS A 351 -5.39 17.37 -3.52
CA LYS A 351 -5.95 18.64 -3.98
C LYS A 351 -5.05 19.27 -5.05
N LEU A 352 -3.75 19.37 -4.79
CA LEU A 352 -2.80 19.93 -5.75
C LEU A 352 -2.80 19.15 -7.07
N SER A 353 -2.73 17.82 -7.00
CA SER A 353 -2.72 16.94 -8.17
C SER A 353 -3.97 17.12 -9.03
N LEU A 354 -5.16 17.14 -8.41
CA LEU A 354 -6.43 17.35 -9.12
C LEU A 354 -6.51 18.75 -9.76
N LEU A 355 -6.02 19.79 -9.07
CA LEU A 355 -5.99 21.15 -9.60
C LEU A 355 -5.01 21.28 -10.78
N LEU A 356 -3.82 20.67 -10.69
CA LEU A 356 -2.87 20.64 -11.79
C LEU A 356 -3.44 19.91 -13.00
N LYS A 357 -4.11 18.76 -12.77
CA LYS A 357 -4.80 18.00 -13.81
C LYS A 357 -5.91 18.82 -14.46
N CYS A 358 -6.65 19.60 -13.68
CA CYS A 358 -7.69 20.49 -14.20
C CYS A 358 -7.14 21.59 -15.13
N LEU A 359 -5.89 22.02 -14.92
CA LEU A 359 -5.25 23.04 -15.76
C LEU A 359 -4.46 22.46 -16.94
N GLU A 360 -4.33 21.13 -17.04
CA GLU A 360 -3.55 20.49 -18.09
C GLU A 360 -4.11 20.86 -19.48
N GLY A 361 -3.22 21.28 -20.39
CA GLY A 361 -3.57 21.73 -21.74
C GLY A 361 -3.98 23.21 -21.86
N GLU A 362 -3.86 24.02 -20.80
CA GLU A 362 -4.04 25.48 -20.87
C GLU A 362 -2.74 26.20 -21.27
N THR A 363 -2.88 27.33 -21.98
CA THR A 363 -1.74 28.17 -22.39
C THR A 363 -1.49 29.27 -21.36
N SER A 364 -0.24 29.75 -21.26
CA SER A 364 0.07 30.88 -20.37
C SER A 364 -0.79 32.11 -20.66
N ALA A 365 -1.15 32.33 -21.94
CA ALA A 365 -1.99 33.43 -22.38
C ALA A 365 -3.48 33.25 -21.96
N SER A 366 -4.04 32.03 -22.00
CA SER A 366 -5.41 31.78 -21.54
C SER A 366 -5.56 31.92 -20.03
N ILE A 367 -4.54 31.49 -19.27
CA ILE A 367 -4.47 31.64 -17.82
C ILE A 367 -4.38 33.13 -17.42
N GLU A 368 -3.50 33.92 -18.07
CA GLU A 368 -3.37 35.37 -17.81
C GLU A 368 -4.63 36.17 -18.20
N HIS A 369 -5.28 35.80 -19.30
CA HIS A 369 -6.52 36.44 -19.75
C HIS A 369 -7.70 36.16 -18.79
N GLN A 370 -7.79 34.95 -18.22
CA GLN A 370 -8.78 34.64 -17.19
C GLN A 370 -8.51 35.36 -15.86
N LEU A 371 -7.24 35.48 -15.45
CA LEU A 371 -6.82 36.22 -14.25
C LEU A 371 -7.08 37.74 -14.33
N SER A 372 -7.13 38.32 -15.53
CA SER A 372 -7.29 39.76 -15.73
C SER A 372 -8.74 40.21 -15.98
N MET A 373 -9.61 39.38 -16.58
CA MET A 373 -11.00 39.77 -16.90
C MET A 373 -12.01 39.51 -15.78
N PHE A 374 -11.77 38.53 -14.91
CA PHE A 374 -12.67 38.19 -13.82
C PHE A 374 -11.87 38.25 -12.53
N ASN A 375 -12.30 39.03 -11.54
CA ASN A 375 -11.73 39.04 -10.18
C ASN A 375 -11.98 37.69 -9.44
N GLU A 376 -12.06 36.58 -10.16
CA GLU A 376 -12.33 35.23 -9.71
C GLU A 376 -11.04 34.39 -9.72
N ARG A 377 -10.90 33.49 -8.75
CA ARG A 377 -9.76 32.57 -8.70
C ARG A 377 -9.81 31.62 -9.90
N VAL A 378 -8.70 31.51 -10.65
CA VAL A 378 -8.57 30.54 -11.75
C VAL A 378 -8.61 29.09 -11.26
N LEU A 379 -8.36 28.82 -9.98
CA LEU A 379 -8.49 27.49 -9.39
C LEU A 379 -9.67 27.46 -8.41
N PRO A 380 -10.56 26.45 -8.50
CA PRO A 380 -11.60 26.28 -7.49
C PRO A 380 -10.99 25.85 -6.14
N THR A 381 -11.73 26.07 -5.05
CA THR A 381 -11.38 25.39 -3.79
C THR A 381 -11.90 23.96 -3.84
N LEU A 382 -11.11 23.02 -3.30
CA LEU A 382 -11.47 21.61 -3.15
C LEU A 382 -11.77 21.24 -1.70
N ASP A 383 -11.93 22.22 -0.80
CA ASP A 383 -12.17 21.98 0.63
C ASP A 383 -13.49 21.25 0.90
N ASP A 384 -14.48 21.39 0.01
CA ASP A 384 -15.76 20.68 0.09
C ASP A 384 -15.72 19.29 -0.57
N ASN A 385 -14.69 19.01 -1.37
CA ASN A 385 -14.53 17.77 -2.11
C ASN A 385 -13.57 16.79 -1.41
N ILE A 386 -12.40 17.29 -1.00
CA ILE A 386 -11.32 16.49 -0.42
C ILE A 386 -11.09 16.92 1.04
N LYS A 387 -11.40 16.02 1.99
CA LYS A 387 -11.47 16.35 3.42
C LYS A 387 -10.48 15.53 4.25
N VAL A 388 -10.01 16.13 5.35
CA VAL A 388 -9.14 15.46 6.32
C VAL A 388 -10.00 14.79 7.39
N GLY A 389 -9.81 13.50 7.61
CA GLY A 389 -10.52 12.77 8.66
C GLY A 389 -10.31 11.26 8.64
N ASN A 390 -10.64 10.61 9.75
CA ASN A 390 -10.66 9.17 9.89
C ASN A 390 -12.00 8.61 9.41
N SER A 391 -12.02 8.08 8.20
CA SER A 391 -13.20 7.53 7.52
C SER A 391 -13.94 6.43 8.27
N LEU A 392 -13.33 5.80 9.29
CA LEU A 392 -13.91 4.68 10.03
C LEU A 392 -14.41 5.07 11.44
N ILE A 393 -14.12 6.29 11.91
CA ILE A 393 -14.41 6.71 13.28
C ILE A 393 -15.27 7.97 13.27
N ASP A 394 -16.48 7.88 13.82
CA ASP A 394 -17.38 9.01 13.94
C ASP A 394 -17.08 9.85 15.19
N THR A 395 -17.64 11.05 15.21
CA THR A 395 -17.56 12.06 16.28
C THR A 395 -18.07 11.58 17.64
N ASP A 396 -18.86 10.49 17.69
CA ASP A 396 -19.32 9.85 18.92
C ASP A 396 -18.20 9.14 19.70
N PHE A 397 -17.04 8.88 19.08
CA PHE A 397 -15.88 8.28 19.73
C PHE A 397 -15.45 9.04 21.00
N TYR A 398 -15.53 10.37 20.98
CA TYR A 398 -15.18 11.23 22.10
C TYR A 398 -16.39 11.64 22.97
N SER A 399 -17.59 11.09 22.75
CA SER A 399 -18.82 11.52 23.43
C SER A 399 -18.74 11.44 24.96
N ASN A 400 -17.95 10.51 25.50
CA ASN A 400 -17.75 10.31 26.94
C ASN A 400 -16.47 10.96 27.49
N GLN A 401 -15.71 11.70 26.67
CA GLN A 401 -14.47 12.36 27.07
C GLN A 401 -14.66 13.88 27.12
N LEU A 402 -14.29 14.50 28.25
CA LEU A 402 -14.27 15.96 28.38
C LEU A 402 -13.25 16.56 27.41
N ASP A 403 -13.70 17.49 26.57
CA ASP A 403 -12.87 18.14 25.57
C ASP A 403 -12.01 19.24 26.22
N PHE A 404 -10.73 18.96 26.46
CA PHE A 404 -9.78 19.90 27.04
C PHE A 404 -9.03 20.75 25.99
N GLY A 405 -9.46 20.72 24.72
CA GLY A 405 -8.86 21.55 23.66
C GLY A 405 -7.49 21.07 23.17
N GLU A 406 -7.08 19.84 23.49
CA GLU A 406 -5.93 19.20 22.86
C GLU A 406 -6.25 18.77 21.41
N GLU A 407 -5.26 18.82 20.51
CA GLU A 407 -5.44 18.29 19.14
C GLU A 407 -5.81 16.80 19.20
N LYS A 408 -7.07 16.48 18.88
CA LYS A 408 -7.60 15.10 18.87
C LYS A 408 -6.82 14.25 17.87
N LYS A 409 -5.97 13.38 18.37
CA LYS A 409 -5.06 12.50 17.60
C LYS A 409 -5.78 11.60 16.58
N ILE A 410 -7.05 11.25 16.80
CA ILE A 410 -7.82 10.27 16.03
C ILE A 410 -8.61 10.90 14.87
N LYS A 411 -8.74 12.24 14.82
CA LYS A 411 -9.45 13.01 13.76
C LYS A 411 -10.78 12.38 13.29
N PRO A 412 -11.80 12.23 14.17
CA PRO A 412 -13.06 11.61 13.77
C PRO A 412 -13.73 12.32 12.59
N PHE A 413 -14.43 11.55 11.75
CA PHE A 413 -15.06 12.03 10.53
C PHE A 413 -16.52 11.56 10.44
N ASN A 414 -17.45 12.50 10.56
CA ASN A 414 -18.87 12.23 10.33
C ASN A 414 -19.20 12.47 8.85
N TRP A 415 -19.51 11.41 8.11
CA TRP A 415 -19.74 11.45 6.68
C TRP A 415 -20.92 12.35 6.27
N GLN A 416 -22.04 12.26 6.99
CA GLN A 416 -23.27 13.00 6.70
C GLN A 416 -23.09 14.50 6.93
N LYS A 417 -22.41 14.90 8.01
CA LYS A 417 -22.09 16.30 8.29
C LYS A 417 -21.04 16.85 7.33
N ALA A 418 -20.08 16.01 6.92
CA ALA A 418 -19.02 16.42 6.02
C ALA A 418 -19.51 16.60 4.58
N PHE A 419 -20.44 15.77 4.11
CA PHE A 419 -20.96 15.81 2.73
C PHE A 419 -22.50 15.88 2.68
N PRO A 420 -23.11 16.94 3.24
CA PRO A 420 -24.57 17.01 3.40
C PRO A 420 -25.32 16.91 2.07
N ALA A 421 -24.82 17.53 1.01
CA ALA A 421 -25.43 17.47 -0.33
C ALA A 421 -25.41 16.06 -0.93
N VAL A 422 -24.36 15.27 -0.65
CA VAL A 422 -24.25 13.87 -1.12
C VAL A 422 -25.23 12.98 -0.35
N PHE A 423 -25.34 13.16 0.96
CA PHE A 423 -26.26 12.35 1.77
C PHE A 423 -27.73 12.77 1.60
N ALA A 424 -28.00 14.02 1.22
CA ALA A 424 -29.34 14.47 0.82
C ALA A 424 -29.89 13.72 -0.42
N GLN A 425 -29.00 13.24 -1.31
CA GLN A 425 -29.37 12.38 -2.45
C GLN A 425 -29.21 10.88 -2.16
N GLY A 426 -29.01 10.49 -0.90
CA GLY A 426 -28.94 9.09 -0.45
C GLY A 426 -27.54 8.48 -0.39
N GLY A 427 -26.47 9.23 -0.68
CA GLY A 427 -25.08 8.76 -0.61
C GLY A 427 -24.33 8.84 -1.95
N PHE A 428 -23.15 8.22 -1.99
CA PHE A 428 -22.28 8.19 -3.17
C PHE A 428 -22.77 7.19 -4.22
N ASP A 429 -22.59 7.55 -5.50
CA ASP A 429 -22.88 6.72 -6.68
C ASP A 429 -21.78 5.67 -6.92
N ALA A 430 -20.54 6.02 -6.61
CA ALA A 430 -19.41 5.12 -6.75
C ALA A 430 -18.42 5.27 -5.60
N VAL A 431 -17.84 4.15 -5.19
CA VAL A 431 -16.68 4.11 -4.31
C VAL A 431 -15.54 3.41 -5.02
N ILE A 432 -14.37 4.04 -5.07
CA ILE A 432 -13.16 3.49 -5.69
C ILE A 432 -11.98 3.65 -4.74
N GLY A 433 -11.01 2.75 -4.75
CA GLY A 433 -9.81 2.96 -3.95
C GLY A 433 -8.98 1.72 -3.64
N ASN A 434 -7.89 1.97 -2.93
CA ASN A 434 -7.01 0.97 -2.33
C ASN A 434 -6.97 1.23 -0.81
N PRO A 435 -7.91 0.69 -0.03
CA PRO A 435 -7.99 0.96 1.40
C PRO A 435 -6.77 0.38 2.15
N PRO A 436 -6.35 1.03 3.26
CA PRO A 436 -5.24 0.52 4.05
C PRO A 436 -5.58 -0.83 4.67
N TYR A 437 -4.64 -1.76 4.65
CA TYR A 437 -4.76 -3.10 5.24
C TYR A 437 -3.79 -3.29 6.40
N GLY A 438 -4.21 -4.07 7.41
CA GLY A 438 -3.34 -4.45 8.53
C GLY A 438 -2.79 -3.30 9.39
N ALA A 439 -3.45 -2.13 9.39
CA ALA A 439 -3.01 -0.96 10.14
C ALA A 439 -2.90 -1.25 11.65
N GLU A 440 -1.99 -0.56 12.34
CA GLU A 440 -1.85 -0.69 13.79
C GLU A 440 -2.90 0.16 14.51
N LEU A 441 -3.91 -0.51 15.04
CA LEU A 441 -4.99 0.12 15.79
C LEU A 441 -4.72 0.02 17.31
N THR A 442 -4.95 1.12 18.04
CA THR A 442 -4.96 1.13 19.51
C THR A 442 -6.13 0.31 20.04
N THR A 443 -6.06 -0.12 21.30
CA THR A 443 -7.11 -0.93 21.95
C THR A 443 -8.47 -0.24 21.87
N ASP A 444 -8.57 1.03 22.27
CA ASP A 444 -9.82 1.81 22.27
C ASP A 444 -10.43 1.91 20.86
N VAL A 445 -9.59 2.09 19.83
CA VAL A 445 -10.04 2.14 18.43
C VAL A 445 -10.55 0.78 17.99
N LYS A 446 -9.87 -0.32 18.33
CA LYS A 446 -10.36 -1.68 18.03
C LYS A 446 -11.70 -1.96 18.69
N GLU A 447 -11.86 -1.59 19.95
CA GLU A 447 -13.12 -1.77 20.67
C GLU A 447 -14.27 -0.99 20.04
N TYR A 448 -14.03 0.28 19.70
CA TYR A 448 -15.00 1.10 18.98
C TYR A 448 -15.39 0.47 17.63
N LEU A 449 -14.40 0.12 16.79
CA LEU A 449 -14.67 -0.44 15.47
C LEU A 449 -15.39 -1.80 15.56
N ASN A 450 -15.02 -2.66 16.52
CA ASN A 450 -15.70 -3.92 16.76
C ASN A 450 -17.17 -3.71 17.16
N LYS A 451 -17.45 -2.71 18.00
CA LYS A 451 -18.82 -2.37 18.41
C LYS A 451 -19.66 -1.82 17.26
N GLN A 452 -19.08 -0.95 16.44
CA GLN A 452 -19.79 -0.29 15.34
C GLN A 452 -20.05 -1.25 14.16
N PHE A 453 -19.04 -2.00 13.72
CA PHE A 453 -19.14 -2.79 12.49
C PHE A 453 -19.49 -4.27 12.73
N GLN A 454 -19.13 -4.84 13.88
CA GLN A 454 -19.48 -6.21 14.31
C GLN A 454 -19.10 -7.34 13.31
N ILE A 455 -18.10 -7.09 12.46
CA ILE A 455 -17.65 -8.02 11.41
C ILE A 455 -16.70 -9.12 11.86
N GLY A 456 -16.27 -9.13 13.14
CA GLY A 456 -15.41 -10.19 13.69
C GLY A 456 -13.95 -10.17 13.22
N THR A 457 -13.51 -9.11 12.53
CA THR A 457 -12.11 -8.88 12.16
C THR A 457 -11.75 -7.42 12.39
N SER A 458 -10.49 -7.18 12.77
CA SER A 458 -9.92 -5.83 12.91
C SER A 458 -9.07 -5.43 11.70
N ASP A 459 -9.15 -6.18 10.59
CA ASP A 459 -8.47 -5.80 9.35
C ASP A 459 -9.13 -4.54 8.79
N THR A 460 -8.35 -3.47 8.65
CA THR A 460 -8.87 -2.17 8.22
C THR A 460 -9.46 -2.21 6.82
N ALA A 461 -8.91 -3.01 5.90
CA ALA A 461 -9.47 -3.12 4.55
C ALA A 461 -10.88 -3.74 4.59
N ALA A 462 -11.10 -4.71 5.47
CA ALA A 462 -12.41 -5.32 5.69
C ALA A 462 -13.44 -4.31 6.21
N ILE A 463 -13.02 -3.47 7.15
CA ILE A 463 -13.88 -2.42 7.73
C ILE A 463 -14.20 -1.37 6.66
N PHE A 464 -13.22 -0.98 5.83
CA PHE A 464 -13.44 -0.07 4.71
C PHE A 464 -14.42 -0.61 3.68
N MET A 465 -14.47 -1.93 3.42
CA MET A 465 -15.49 -2.51 2.54
C MET A 465 -16.90 -2.26 3.07
N ILE A 466 -17.13 -2.50 4.37
CA ILE A 466 -18.46 -2.28 4.98
C ILE A 466 -18.77 -0.78 5.07
N GLN A 467 -17.78 0.04 5.40
CA GLN A 467 -17.96 1.49 5.39
C GLN A 467 -18.32 2.00 3.99
N SER A 468 -17.70 1.45 2.95
CA SER A 468 -18.02 1.77 1.55
C SER A 468 -19.46 1.44 1.22
N GLN A 469 -19.99 0.32 1.71
CA GLN A 469 -21.42 -0.01 1.60
C GLN A 469 -22.29 1.00 2.35
N ALA A 470 -21.90 1.41 3.57
CA ALA A 470 -22.69 2.31 4.42
C ALA A 470 -22.83 3.72 3.82
N ILE A 471 -21.77 4.26 3.21
CA ILE A 471 -21.78 5.62 2.62
C ILE A 471 -22.38 5.69 1.20
N SER A 472 -22.62 4.53 0.59
CA SER A 472 -23.11 4.40 -0.78
C SER A 472 -24.64 4.36 -0.84
N LYS A 473 -25.22 4.91 -1.90
CA LYS A 473 -26.66 4.80 -2.16
C LYS A 473 -27.02 3.44 -2.80
N HIS A 474 -28.31 3.15 -2.95
CA HIS A 474 -28.77 1.97 -3.69
C HIS A 474 -28.30 2.01 -5.15
N PHE A 475 -27.92 0.87 -5.72
CA PHE A 475 -27.31 0.71 -7.05
C PHE A 475 -25.96 1.42 -7.23
N ALA A 476 -25.31 1.83 -6.14
CA ALA A 476 -23.95 2.37 -6.23
C ALA A 476 -22.96 1.27 -6.57
N ARG A 477 -21.95 1.58 -7.39
CA ARG A 477 -20.88 0.64 -7.74
C ARG A 477 -19.64 0.86 -6.90
N ILE A 478 -19.20 -0.18 -6.20
CA ILE A 478 -18.05 -0.13 -5.29
C ILE A 478 -16.95 -1.01 -5.87
N GLY A 479 -15.79 -0.43 -6.18
CA GLY A 479 -14.63 -1.12 -6.73
C GLY A 479 -13.37 -0.88 -5.91
N LEU A 480 -12.85 -1.92 -5.27
CA LEU A 480 -11.71 -1.81 -4.36
C LEU A 480 -10.65 -2.85 -4.71
N ILE A 481 -9.37 -2.49 -4.57
CA ILE A 481 -8.29 -3.48 -4.52
C ILE A 481 -7.98 -3.80 -3.05
N ILE A 482 -8.12 -5.07 -2.67
CA ILE A 482 -8.09 -5.53 -1.27
C ILE A 482 -7.29 -6.82 -1.11
N PRO A 483 -6.88 -7.20 0.12
CA PRO A 483 -6.18 -8.44 0.35
C PRO A 483 -7.00 -9.67 -0.10
N LYS A 484 -6.37 -10.59 -0.85
CA LYS A 484 -6.95 -11.88 -1.28
C LYS A 484 -7.51 -12.74 -0.13
N PRO A 485 -7.01 -12.69 1.13
CA PRO A 485 -7.68 -13.33 2.27
C PRO A 485 -9.17 -13.02 2.39
N PHE A 486 -9.66 -11.90 1.86
CA PHE A 486 -11.09 -11.64 1.70
C PHE A 486 -11.83 -12.83 1.11
N THR A 487 -11.30 -13.47 0.05
CA THR A 487 -12.04 -14.51 -0.67
C THR A 487 -12.18 -15.80 0.13
N TYR A 488 -11.25 -16.16 1.03
CA TYR A 488 -11.23 -17.48 1.70
C TYR A 488 -10.99 -17.51 3.21
N ALA A 489 -10.38 -16.49 3.82
CA ALA A 489 -9.96 -16.57 5.22
C ALA A 489 -11.16 -16.57 6.19
N SER A 490 -11.09 -17.36 7.26
CA SER A 490 -12.20 -17.53 8.22
C SER A 490 -12.54 -16.24 8.96
N ASN A 491 -11.56 -15.42 9.33
CA ASN A 491 -11.78 -14.12 9.96
C ASN A 491 -12.47 -13.10 9.04
N TRP A 492 -12.51 -13.34 7.72
CA TRP A 492 -13.24 -12.51 6.75
C TRP A 492 -14.65 -13.04 6.43
N LYS A 493 -15.09 -14.14 7.06
CA LYS A 493 -16.35 -14.81 6.71
C LYS A 493 -17.56 -13.87 6.80
N LYS A 494 -17.75 -13.16 7.92
CA LYS A 494 -18.90 -12.26 8.09
C LYS A 494 -18.93 -11.14 7.05
N VAL A 495 -17.75 -10.66 6.63
CA VAL A 495 -17.60 -9.62 5.61
C VAL A 495 -17.97 -10.17 4.24
N ARG A 496 -17.52 -11.39 3.90
CA ARG A 496 -17.96 -12.08 2.68
C ARG A 496 -19.46 -12.27 2.65
N ASP A 497 -20.02 -12.84 3.72
CA ASP A 497 -21.44 -13.14 3.82
C ASP A 497 -22.30 -11.87 3.63
N SER A 498 -21.83 -10.70 4.09
CA SER A 498 -22.57 -9.44 3.97
C SER A 498 -22.49 -8.78 2.60
N VAL A 499 -21.52 -9.15 1.74
CA VAL A 499 -21.30 -8.48 0.44
C VAL A 499 -21.45 -9.40 -0.76
N ILE A 500 -21.51 -10.73 -0.57
CA ILE A 500 -21.55 -11.70 -1.67
C ILE A 500 -22.76 -11.50 -2.58
N ASN A 501 -23.91 -11.13 -2.03
CA ASN A 501 -25.13 -10.89 -2.80
C ASN A 501 -24.97 -9.74 -3.80
N ASP A 502 -24.18 -8.73 -3.45
CA ASP A 502 -23.95 -7.54 -4.29
C ASP A 502 -22.71 -7.70 -5.20
N LEU A 503 -21.92 -8.77 -5.03
CA LEU A 503 -20.72 -9.03 -5.82
C LEU A 503 -21.05 -9.17 -7.31
N GLN A 504 -20.30 -8.45 -8.15
CA GLN A 504 -20.44 -8.44 -9.60
C GLN A 504 -19.18 -8.98 -10.31
N ILE A 505 -17.99 -8.59 -9.85
CA ILE A 505 -16.72 -9.01 -10.45
C ILE A 505 -15.70 -9.26 -9.33
N ILE A 506 -14.96 -10.36 -9.45
CA ILE A 506 -13.78 -10.64 -8.65
C ILE A 506 -12.59 -10.90 -9.58
N VAL A 507 -11.44 -10.30 -9.27
CA VAL A 507 -10.20 -10.49 -10.04
C VAL A 507 -9.11 -11.03 -9.13
N ASP A 508 -8.52 -12.18 -9.46
CA ASP A 508 -7.30 -12.64 -8.77
C ASP A 508 -6.10 -11.88 -9.33
N CYS A 509 -5.51 -11.02 -8.51
CA CYS A 509 -4.35 -10.23 -8.92
C CYS A 509 -3.03 -10.86 -8.49
N SER A 510 -3.06 -11.95 -7.71
CA SER A 510 -1.88 -12.55 -7.10
C SER A 510 -1.00 -11.47 -6.43
N LYS A 511 0.32 -11.54 -6.59
CA LYS A 511 1.26 -10.49 -6.18
C LYS A 511 1.31 -9.39 -7.22
N VAL A 512 0.58 -8.30 -6.98
CA VAL A 512 0.64 -7.08 -7.81
C VAL A 512 2.02 -6.45 -7.76
N TRP A 513 2.63 -6.44 -6.58
CA TRP A 513 3.98 -5.91 -6.34
C TRP A 513 4.91 -7.07 -5.98
N LYS A 514 6.11 -7.12 -6.57
CA LYS A 514 7.03 -8.27 -6.43
C LYS A 514 7.56 -8.43 -5.02
N GLU A 515 7.73 -7.31 -4.33
CA GLU A 515 8.29 -7.19 -2.99
C GLU A 515 7.24 -7.43 -1.89
N VAL A 516 5.96 -7.25 -2.22
CA VAL A 516 4.83 -7.44 -1.30
C VAL A 516 4.45 -8.92 -1.29
N LYS A 517 4.58 -9.57 -0.14
CA LYS A 517 4.20 -10.99 -0.01
C LYS A 517 2.69 -11.21 -0.05
N LEU A 518 1.90 -10.19 0.28
CA LEU A 518 0.45 -10.25 0.34
C LEU A 518 -0.15 -10.27 -1.07
N GLU A 519 -0.97 -11.28 -1.34
CA GLU A 519 -1.76 -11.36 -2.57
C GLU A 519 -2.97 -10.42 -2.50
N MET A 520 -3.32 -9.82 -3.63
CA MET A 520 -4.44 -8.87 -3.75
C MET A 520 -5.53 -9.42 -4.67
N THR A 521 -6.74 -8.89 -4.50
CA THR A 521 -7.89 -9.14 -5.38
C THR A 521 -8.61 -7.82 -5.65
N ILE A 522 -9.14 -7.64 -6.85
CA ILE A 522 -10.08 -6.55 -7.13
C ILE A 522 -11.48 -7.08 -6.86
N TYR A 523 -12.22 -6.34 -6.03
CA TYR A 523 -13.61 -6.59 -5.68
C TYR A 523 -14.47 -5.49 -6.31
N ILE A 524 -15.46 -5.88 -7.11
CA ILE A 524 -16.45 -4.95 -7.66
C ILE A 524 -17.85 -5.46 -7.32
N SER A 525 -18.65 -4.57 -6.74
CA SER A 525 -20.04 -4.84 -6.36
C SER A 525 -20.98 -3.72 -6.77
N GLU A 526 -22.26 -4.03 -6.80
CA GLU A 526 -23.34 -3.07 -7.00
C GLU A 526 -24.35 -3.21 -5.87
N LYS A 527 -24.45 -2.18 -5.03
CA LYS A 527 -25.21 -2.24 -3.78
C LYS A 527 -26.70 -2.46 -4.03
N GLY A 528 -27.28 -3.49 -3.41
CA GLY A 528 -28.69 -3.84 -3.56
C GLY A 528 -29.04 -4.46 -4.92
N CYS A 529 -28.04 -4.82 -5.73
CA CYS A 529 -28.21 -5.58 -6.95
C CYS A 529 -27.84 -7.03 -6.68
N HIS A 530 -28.85 -7.84 -6.38
CA HIS A 530 -28.67 -9.25 -6.06
C HIS A 530 -28.63 -10.09 -7.34
N SER A 531 -27.45 -10.18 -7.96
CA SER A 531 -27.22 -11.13 -9.07
C SER A 531 -27.05 -12.55 -8.53
N GLU A 532 -27.46 -13.57 -9.29
CA GLU A 532 -27.22 -14.97 -8.95
C GLU A 532 -25.76 -15.39 -9.22
N ASP A 533 -25.05 -14.63 -10.04
CA ASP A 533 -23.71 -14.90 -10.52
C ASP A 533 -22.76 -13.70 -10.38
N TYR A 534 -21.48 -13.95 -10.61
CA TYR A 534 -20.44 -12.93 -10.72
C TYR A 534 -19.38 -13.34 -11.74
N ILE A 535 -18.68 -12.34 -12.29
CA ILE A 535 -17.60 -12.55 -13.23
C ILE A 535 -16.30 -12.85 -12.48
N SER A 536 -15.59 -13.91 -12.89
CA SER A 536 -14.26 -14.26 -12.44
C SER A 536 -13.22 -13.82 -13.48
N CYS A 537 -12.16 -13.15 -13.03
CA CYS A 537 -11.05 -12.72 -13.87
C CYS A 537 -9.70 -13.04 -13.24
N LEU A 538 -8.65 -13.12 -14.06
CA LEU A 538 -7.28 -13.32 -13.64
C LEU A 538 -6.39 -12.21 -14.19
N ARG A 539 -5.46 -11.71 -13.35
CA ARG A 539 -4.43 -10.80 -13.82
C ARG A 539 -3.24 -11.57 -14.40
N ASN A 540 -2.93 -11.29 -15.65
CA ASN A 540 -1.74 -11.76 -16.34
C ASN A 540 -0.87 -10.56 -16.77
N GLY A 541 0.18 -10.27 -16.00
CA GLY A 541 0.97 -9.06 -16.19
C GLY A 541 0.16 -7.77 -15.94
N GLU A 542 0.03 -6.94 -16.97
CA GLU A 542 -0.78 -5.71 -16.95
C GLU A 542 -2.18 -5.91 -17.54
N VAL A 543 -2.50 -7.13 -17.99
CA VAL A 543 -3.81 -7.48 -18.58
C VAL A 543 -4.65 -8.18 -17.53
N ILE A 544 -5.94 -7.86 -17.49
CA ILE A 544 -6.94 -8.59 -16.71
C ILE A 544 -7.82 -9.37 -17.69
N GLU A 545 -7.72 -10.69 -17.62
CA GLU A 545 -8.37 -11.63 -18.53
C GLU A 545 -9.66 -12.15 -17.90
N PHE A 546 -10.73 -12.19 -18.70
CA PHE A 546 -11.98 -12.83 -18.31
C PHE A 546 -11.80 -14.35 -18.29
N LEU A 547 -12.21 -15.01 -17.20
CA LEU A 547 -12.16 -16.46 -17.08
C LEU A 547 -13.53 -17.11 -17.28
N GLY A 548 -14.58 -16.54 -16.69
CA GLY A 548 -15.90 -17.15 -16.70
C GLY A 548 -16.88 -16.44 -15.78
N ILE A 549 -18.10 -16.98 -15.72
CA ILE A 549 -19.18 -16.52 -14.85
C ILE A 549 -19.46 -17.63 -13.84
N ILE A 550 -19.41 -17.30 -12.55
CA ILE A 550 -19.59 -18.26 -11.46
C ILE A 550 -20.89 -17.96 -10.74
N GLN A 551 -21.74 -18.97 -10.57
CA GLN A 551 -22.93 -18.87 -9.73
C GLN A 551 -22.54 -18.77 -8.25
N LYS A 552 -23.18 -17.87 -7.52
CA LYS A 552 -22.90 -17.64 -6.09
C LYS A 552 -23.23 -18.86 -5.23
N SER A 553 -24.27 -19.62 -5.59
CA SER A 553 -24.63 -20.90 -4.95
C SER A 553 -23.51 -21.93 -4.98
N VAL A 554 -22.67 -21.92 -6.03
CA VAL A 554 -21.50 -22.80 -6.12
C VAL A 554 -20.46 -22.42 -5.07
N SER A 555 -20.24 -21.13 -4.82
CA SER A 555 -19.32 -20.67 -3.78
C SER A 555 -19.75 -21.09 -2.37
N GLU A 556 -21.06 -21.22 -2.13
CA GLU A 556 -21.59 -21.72 -0.85
C GLU A 556 -21.16 -23.17 -0.58
N ASN A 557 -21.15 -24.02 -1.62
CA ASN A 557 -20.72 -25.42 -1.49
C ASN A 557 -19.26 -25.55 -1.02
N PHE A 558 -18.42 -24.58 -1.36
CA PHE A 558 -17.00 -24.58 -0.99
C PHE A 558 -16.70 -23.76 0.27
N GLY A 559 -17.61 -22.86 0.68
CA GLY A 559 -17.48 -22.01 1.86
C GLY A 559 -16.61 -20.76 1.65
N PHE A 560 -16.35 -20.38 0.40
CA PHE A 560 -15.54 -19.20 0.05
C PHE A 560 -15.81 -18.74 -1.40
N ILE A 561 -15.38 -17.52 -1.74
CA ILE A 561 -15.60 -16.95 -3.08
C ILE A 561 -14.62 -17.60 -4.07
N LEU A 562 -15.14 -18.36 -5.03
CA LEU A 562 -14.33 -18.96 -6.08
C LEU A 562 -13.77 -17.90 -7.02
N ASN A 563 -12.48 -18.01 -7.35
CA ASN A 563 -11.80 -17.11 -8.27
C ASN A 563 -10.59 -17.84 -8.87
N GLY A 564 -10.26 -17.54 -10.14
CA GLY A 564 -9.15 -18.23 -10.81
C GLY A 564 -9.43 -19.71 -11.12
N VAL A 565 -10.71 -20.06 -11.29
CA VAL A 565 -11.18 -21.40 -11.66
C VAL A 565 -12.10 -21.33 -12.87
N SER A 566 -12.01 -22.31 -13.75
CA SER A 566 -12.85 -22.52 -14.94
C SER A 566 -14.09 -23.36 -14.63
N ASP A 567 -15.09 -23.31 -15.50
CA ASP A 567 -16.33 -24.10 -15.38
C ASP A 567 -16.05 -25.60 -15.29
N LEU A 568 -15.05 -26.07 -16.03
CA LEU A 568 -14.68 -27.48 -16.04
C LEU A 568 -13.96 -27.89 -14.74
N GLU A 569 -13.12 -27.03 -14.16
CA GLU A 569 -12.55 -27.25 -12.81
C GLU A 569 -13.67 -27.30 -11.75
N ILE A 570 -14.67 -26.41 -11.84
CA ILE A 570 -15.84 -26.41 -10.95
C ILE A 570 -16.64 -27.71 -11.09
N SER A 571 -16.83 -28.20 -12.32
CA SER A 571 -17.52 -29.48 -12.58
C SER A 571 -16.83 -30.65 -11.88
N VAL A 572 -15.50 -30.76 -12.03
CA VAL A 572 -14.70 -31.81 -11.38
C VAL A 572 -14.80 -31.71 -9.86
N ALA A 573 -14.65 -30.51 -9.29
CA ALA A 573 -14.76 -30.31 -7.85
C ALA A 573 -16.15 -30.63 -7.31
N THR A 574 -17.20 -30.27 -8.05
CA THR A 574 -18.60 -30.58 -7.72
C THR A 574 -18.84 -32.09 -7.72
N LYS A 575 -18.26 -32.81 -8.68
CA LYS A 575 -18.31 -34.28 -8.74
C LYS A 575 -17.62 -34.92 -7.54
N MET A 576 -16.47 -34.39 -7.10
CA MET A 576 -15.80 -34.88 -5.90
C MET A 576 -16.67 -34.73 -4.64
N ILE A 577 -17.24 -33.55 -4.39
CA ILE A 577 -18.09 -33.32 -3.21
C ILE A 577 -19.44 -34.05 -3.27
N SER A 578 -19.90 -34.48 -4.45
CA SER A 578 -21.17 -35.20 -4.61
C SER A 578 -21.21 -36.57 -3.91
N HIS A 579 -20.04 -37.13 -3.58
CA HIS A 579 -19.90 -38.36 -2.80
C HIS A 579 -20.33 -38.19 -1.34
N LYS A 580 -20.39 -36.95 -0.84
CA LYS A 580 -20.79 -36.60 0.54
C LYS A 580 -20.01 -37.33 1.64
N LYS A 581 -18.77 -37.73 1.33
CA LYS A 581 -17.80 -38.29 2.27
C LYS A 581 -16.56 -37.39 2.25
N TYR A 582 -15.95 -37.22 3.41
CA TYR A 582 -14.81 -36.35 3.63
C TYR A 582 -13.74 -37.10 4.41
N LEU A 583 -12.51 -36.58 4.38
CA LEU A 583 -11.40 -37.16 5.13
C LEU A 583 -11.71 -37.31 6.62
N SER A 584 -12.46 -36.36 7.18
CA SER A 584 -12.89 -36.37 8.58
C SER A 584 -13.83 -37.52 8.94
N ASP A 585 -14.44 -38.20 7.96
CA ASP A 585 -15.27 -39.39 8.19
C ASP A 585 -14.43 -40.65 8.42
N TYR A 586 -13.13 -40.61 8.10
CA TYR A 586 -12.22 -41.74 8.25
C TYR A 586 -11.08 -41.48 9.24
N MET A 587 -10.62 -40.22 9.33
CA MET A 587 -9.44 -39.86 10.13
C MET A 587 -9.66 -38.59 10.95
N ASN A 588 -9.13 -38.59 12.18
CA ASN A 588 -9.07 -37.40 13.01
C ASN A 588 -7.71 -36.72 12.87
N ASN A 589 -7.70 -35.40 12.70
CA ASN A 589 -6.46 -34.62 12.55
C ASN A 589 -6.08 -33.91 13.85
N GLN A 590 -4.87 -34.14 14.32
CA GLN A 590 -4.29 -33.50 15.48
C GLN A 590 -2.91 -32.92 15.18
N ARG A 591 -2.71 -31.64 15.49
CA ARG A 591 -1.39 -31.01 15.44
C ARG A 591 -0.53 -31.52 16.59
N GLY A 592 0.77 -31.77 16.31
CA GLY A 592 1.76 -32.17 17.31
C GLY A 592 2.03 -31.13 18.40
N GLY A 593 2.94 -31.44 19.33
CA GLY A 593 3.23 -30.61 20.50
C GLY A 593 4.02 -29.32 20.17
N MET A 594 3.70 -28.22 20.85
CA MET A 594 4.43 -26.93 20.72
C MET A 594 5.77 -26.97 21.49
N LEU A 595 6.66 -27.86 21.10
CA LEU A 595 7.90 -28.18 21.84
C LEU A 595 9.17 -27.68 21.16
N GLN A 596 9.06 -26.86 20.11
CA GLN A 596 10.18 -26.41 19.28
C GLN A 596 11.30 -25.70 20.08
N GLN A 597 10.94 -25.01 21.16
CA GLN A 597 11.88 -24.31 22.04
C GLN A 597 12.69 -25.24 22.96
N PHE A 598 12.27 -26.49 23.13
CA PHE A 598 12.92 -27.48 23.99
C PHE A 598 13.84 -28.44 23.22
N VAL A 599 13.94 -28.29 21.90
CA VAL A 599 14.79 -29.13 21.06
C VAL A 599 16.26 -28.82 21.36
N SER A 600 17.03 -29.87 21.68
CA SER A 600 18.44 -29.78 22.04
C SER A 600 19.27 -30.80 21.24
N ALA A 601 20.59 -30.83 21.47
CA ALA A 601 21.49 -31.80 20.84
C ALA A 601 21.49 -33.19 21.50
N LYS A 602 20.89 -33.34 22.71
CA LYS A 602 20.87 -34.59 23.48
C LYS A 602 19.59 -34.68 24.31
N GLY A 603 19.00 -35.86 24.42
CA GLY A 603 17.83 -36.09 25.26
C GLY A 603 17.24 -37.47 25.03
N ASP A 604 16.10 -37.72 25.68
CA ASP A 604 15.47 -39.04 25.74
C ASP A 604 14.72 -39.41 24.44
N PHE A 605 14.08 -38.43 23.79
CA PHE A 605 13.27 -38.63 22.59
C PHE A 605 13.85 -37.91 21.38
N MET A 606 13.92 -38.58 20.23
CA MET A 606 14.24 -37.98 18.94
C MET A 606 13.07 -37.13 18.42
N VAL A 607 13.37 -36.01 17.79
CA VAL A 607 12.34 -35.04 17.37
C VAL A 607 12.03 -35.14 15.88
N LEU A 608 10.74 -35.26 15.56
CA LEU A 608 10.20 -35.16 14.20
C LEU A 608 9.53 -33.79 14.00
N GLY A 609 10.11 -32.98 13.11
CA GLY A 609 9.45 -31.80 12.54
C GLY A 609 8.99 -32.06 11.11
N GLY A 610 8.28 -31.09 10.52
CA GLY A 610 7.79 -31.22 9.14
C GLY A 610 8.88 -31.59 8.12
N LYS A 611 10.12 -31.08 8.29
CA LYS A 611 11.27 -31.39 7.42
C LYS A 611 11.76 -32.85 7.50
N GLN A 612 11.41 -33.57 8.56
CA GLN A 612 11.75 -34.99 8.75
C GLN A 612 10.71 -35.92 8.14
N ILE A 613 9.55 -35.38 7.73
CA ILE A 613 8.50 -36.15 7.07
C ILE A 613 8.73 -36.11 5.56
N SER A 614 8.79 -37.29 4.96
CA SER A 614 8.99 -37.48 3.52
C SER A 614 7.86 -38.36 2.97
N ARG A 615 7.49 -38.15 1.71
CA ARG A 615 6.37 -38.86 1.06
C ARG A 615 6.75 -40.33 0.85
N TYR A 616 5.94 -41.26 1.36
CA TYR A 616 6.14 -42.72 1.27
C TYR A 616 7.54 -43.22 1.68
N ALA A 617 8.17 -42.56 2.66
CA ALA A 617 9.55 -42.85 3.01
C ALA A 617 9.72 -43.32 4.46
N THR A 618 10.72 -44.18 4.65
CA THR A 618 11.32 -44.48 5.95
C THR A 618 12.27 -43.33 6.34
N PHE A 619 12.39 -43.04 7.64
CA PHE A 619 13.11 -41.89 8.23
C PHE A 619 14.37 -41.46 7.46
N SER A 620 14.45 -40.17 7.09
CA SER A 620 15.68 -39.60 6.53
C SER A 620 16.67 -39.30 7.67
N SER A 621 17.96 -39.55 7.43
CA SER A 621 19.06 -39.44 8.40
C SER A 621 19.35 -38.03 8.93
N VAL A 622 18.45 -37.05 8.73
CA VAL A 622 18.62 -35.67 9.18
C VAL A 622 17.94 -35.47 10.53
N GLU A 623 18.67 -35.76 11.60
CA GLU A 623 18.22 -35.53 12.98
C GLU A 623 17.89 -34.05 13.22
N LYS A 624 16.69 -33.76 13.74
CA LYS A 624 16.32 -32.40 14.17
C LYS A 624 16.90 -32.05 15.54
N GLY A 625 17.20 -33.05 16.35
CA GLY A 625 17.60 -32.95 17.75
C GLY A 625 16.77 -33.87 18.64
N TYR A 626 16.86 -33.63 19.94
CA TYR A 626 16.29 -34.45 21.00
C TYR A 626 15.50 -33.60 22.00
N ILE A 627 14.60 -34.22 22.77
CA ILE A 627 13.86 -33.61 23.88
C ILE A 627 13.88 -34.56 25.09
N ASP A 628 14.11 -34.00 26.28
CA ASP A 628 14.07 -34.72 27.55
C ASP A 628 12.64 -35.07 27.98
N SER A 629 12.49 -36.21 28.66
CA SER A 629 11.19 -36.78 29.01
C SER A 629 10.32 -35.91 29.92
N ASP A 630 10.92 -35.11 30.81
CA ASP A 630 10.24 -34.16 31.69
C ASP A 630 9.53 -33.04 30.92
N ARG A 631 9.94 -32.78 29.67
CA ARG A 631 9.35 -31.74 28.80
C ARG A 631 8.23 -32.27 27.92
N VAL A 632 8.04 -33.59 27.82
CA VAL A 632 7.01 -34.22 26.98
C VAL A 632 5.81 -34.63 27.83
N SER A 633 5.06 -33.64 28.30
CA SER A 633 3.78 -33.83 29.01
C SER A 633 2.56 -33.74 28.10
N ASP A 634 2.70 -33.18 26.90
CA ASP A 634 1.63 -33.05 25.92
C ASP A 634 1.44 -34.36 25.16
N GLU A 635 0.28 -35.02 25.34
CA GLU A 635 -0.08 -36.24 24.62
C GLU A 635 -0.08 -36.03 23.10
N LYS A 636 -0.30 -34.80 22.62
CA LYS A 636 -0.23 -34.45 21.18
C LYS A 636 1.14 -34.68 20.58
N ALA A 637 2.20 -34.73 21.38
CA ALA A 637 3.55 -35.00 20.92
C ALA A 637 3.82 -36.49 20.68
N ARG A 638 2.91 -37.39 21.08
CA ARG A 638 3.09 -38.84 20.98
C ARG A 638 2.51 -39.41 19.68
N ILE A 639 3.22 -40.39 19.13
CA ILE A 639 2.86 -41.06 17.88
C ILE A 639 1.85 -42.19 18.14
N CYS A 640 0.79 -42.27 17.34
CA CYS A 640 -0.22 -43.34 17.36
C CYS A 640 0.06 -44.42 16.29
N ASP A 641 -0.21 -45.70 16.59
CA ASP A 641 0.11 -46.84 15.69
C ASP A 641 -0.68 -46.82 14.37
N ASN A 642 -1.97 -46.46 14.40
CA ASN A 642 -2.83 -46.38 13.22
C ASN A 642 -2.98 -44.93 12.75
N SER A 643 -1.87 -44.29 12.36
CA SER A 643 -1.90 -42.89 11.93
C SER A 643 -0.98 -42.58 10.74
N ILE A 644 -1.31 -41.48 10.05
CA ILE A 644 -0.48 -40.88 9.01
C ILE A 644 0.12 -39.60 9.58
N LEU A 645 1.44 -39.44 9.45
CA LEU A 645 2.14 -38.21 9.79
C LEU A 645 2.30 -37.36 8.53
N ALA A 646 1.76 -36.15 8.54
CA ALA A 646 1.82 -35.20 7.44
C ALA A 646 2.50 -33.89 7.88
N GLN A 647 3.37 -33.33 7.05
CA GLN A 647 3.89 -31.98 7.32
C GLN A 647 2.81 -30.91 7.06
N ASN A 648 3.02 -29.69 7.57
CA ASN A 648 2.31 -28.53 7.03
C ASN A 648 2.56 -28.42 5.52
N ILE A 649 1.57 -27.95 4.76
CA ILE A 649 1.66 -27.92 3.30
C ILE A 649 2.67 -26.86 2.89
N VAL A 650 3.75 -27.30 2.25
CA VAL A 650 4.67 -26.42 1.52
C VAL A 650 3.92 -25.97 0.27
N ALA A 651 3.28 -24.80 0.37
CA ALA A 651 2.77 -24.15 -0.81
C ALA A 651 3.96 -23.70 -1.65
N HIS A 652 3.86 -23.99 -2.95
CA HIS A 652 4.73 -23.49 -4.00
C HIS A 652 5.92 -24.39 -4.37
N ILE A 653 5.62 -25.51 -5.01
CA ILE A 653 6.50 -26.07 -6.03
C ILE A 653 6.13 -25.34 -7.33
N GLN A 654 7.07 -24.56 -7.86
CA GLN A 654 6.86 -23.74 -9.06
C GLN A 654 7.62 -24.38 -10.22
N ASN A 655 7.12 -25.51 -10.73
CA ASN A 655 7.55 -26.10 -12.01
C ASN A 655 6.70 -27.34 -12.36
N PRO A 656 6.04 -27.44 -13.53
CA PRO A 656 5.88 -26.42 -14.57
C PRO A 656 4.81 -25.36 -14.25
N PHE A 657 3.83 -25.64 -13.37
CA PHE A 657 2.89 -24.64 -12.86
C PHE A 657 2.72 -24.73 -11.32
N PRO A 658 2.08 -23.72 -10.69
CA PRO A 658 1.89 -23.68 -9.25
C PRO A 658 1.03 -24.85 -8.76
N HIS A 659 1.60 -25.69 -7.91
CA HIS A 659 0.88 -26.77 -7.24
C HIS A 659 1.32 -26.91 -5.78
N ILE A 660 0.58 -27.74 -5.03
CA ILE A 660 0.96 -28.18 -3.70
C ILE A 660 1.28 -29.67 -3.73
N ARG A 661 2.08 -30.11 -2.74
CA ARG A 661 2.31 -31.52 -2.48
C ARG A 661 2.05 -31.82 -1.01
N ILE A 662 1.02 -32.60 -0.75
CA ILE A 662 0.77 -33.24 0.53
C ILE A 662 1.88 -34.29 0.71
N ILE A 663 2.72 -34.05 1.71
CA ILE A 663 3.84 -34.92 2.05
C ILE A 663 3.47 -35.61 3.36
N ALA A 664 3.26 -36.92 3.26
CA ALA A 664 2.80 -37.74 4.35
C ALA A 664 3.39 -39.16 4.29
N THR A 665 3.46 -39.81 5.44
CA THR A 665 3.94 -41.19 5.60
C THR A 665 3.21 -41.87 6.76
N LEU A 666 3.18 -43.20 6.78
CA LEU A 666 2.65 -43.98 7.90
C LEU A 666 3.48 -43.75 9.16
N SER A 667 2.82 -43.63 10.31
CA SER A 667 3.49 -43.53 11.60
C SER A 667 4.29 -44.79 11.96
N SER A 668 3.88 -45.95 11.44
CA SER A 668 4.50 -47.26 11.69
C SER A 668 5.95 -47.38 11.19
N VAL A 669 6.41 -46.46 10.35
CA VAL A 669 7.83 -46.39 9.95
C VAL A 669 8.74 -45.82 11.05
N PHE A 670 8.15 -45.26 12.11
CA PHE A 670 8.85 -44.72 13.26
C PHE A 670 8.59 -45.57 14.51
N GLU A 671 9.62 -45.78 15.31
CA GLU A 671 9.48 -46.42 16.62
C GLU A 671 8.82 -45.43 17.60
N LYS A 672 7.49 -45.53 17.80
CA LYS A 672 6.70 -44.54 18.57
C LYS A 672 7.25 -44.17 19.95
N HIS A 673 7.98 -45.07 20.61
CA HIS A 673 8.59 -44.84 21.92
C HIS A 673 9.92 -44.06 21.87
N LYS A 674 10.54 -43.95 20.69
CA LYS A 674 11.78 -43.20 20.48
C LYS A 674 11.55 -41.80 19.95
N PHE A 675 10.40 -41.53 19.33
CA PHE A 675 10.15 -40.28 18.61
C PHE A 675 9.02 -39.46 19.23
N VAL A 676 9.14 -38.13 19.10
CA VAL A 676 8.08 -37.17 19.41
C VAL A 676 7.85 -36.23 18.22
N ILE A 677 6.60 -35.81 18.02
CA ILE A 677 6.20 -34.93 16.92
C ILE A 677 6.00 -33.49 17.39
N LEU A 678 6.47 -32.53 16.58
CA LEU A 678 6.26 -31.10 16.81
C LEU A 678 4.97 -30.60 16.16
N ASP A 679 4.55 -29.39 16.51
CA ASP A 679 3.42 -28.65 15.96
C ASP A 679 3.51 -28.33 14.45
N THR A 680 4.64 -28.66 13.83
CA THR A 680 4.86 -28.62 12.37
C THR A 680 4.45 -29.91 11.65
N VAL A 681 4.07 -30.95 12.40
CA VAL A 681 3.58 -32.24 11.94
C VAL A 681 2.13 -32.40 12.42
N ASN A 682 1.27 -32.85 11.52
CA ASN A 682 -0.11 -33.23 11.79
C ASN A 682 -0.21 -34.76 11.78
N GLN A 683 -0.84 -35.31 12.81
CA GLN A 683 -1.12 -36.74 12.94
C GLN A 683 -2.59 -36.98 12.58
N LEU A 684 -2.80 -37.74 11.51
CA LEU A 684 -4.11 -38.17 11.02
C LEU A 684 -4.36 -39.59 11.52
N THR A 685 -5.07 -39.72 12.63
CA THR A 685 -5.37 -41.02 13.25
C THR A 685 -6.59 -41.63 12.59
N ASN A 686 -6.43 -42.82 12.02
CA ASN A 686 -7.49 -43.58 11.38
C ASN A 686 -8.36 -44.27 12.43
N PHE A 687 -9.66 -44.01 12.40
CA PHE A 687 -10.67 -44.66 13.25
C PHE A 687 -11.64 -45.53 12.45
N SER A 688 -11.50 -45.56 11.12
CA SER A 688 -12.30 -46.40 10.23
C SER A 688 -11.71 -47.79 10.09
N GLU A 689 -12.53 -48.73 9.59
CA GLU A 689 -12.11 -50.10 9.23
C GLU A 689 -11.29 -50.16 7.92
N ILE A 690 -11.11 -49.02 7.24
CA ILE A 690 -10.37 -48.94 5.98
C ILE A 690 -8.87 -49.04 6.26
N ASP A 691 -8.18 -49.81 5.43
CA ASP A 691 -6.72 -49.92 5.53
C ASP A 691 -6.05 -48.55 5.35
N ILE A 692 -5.20 -48.18 6.31
CA ILE A 692 -4.55 -46.87 6.34
C ILE A 692 -3.66 -46.59 5.11
N ARG A 693 -3.16 -47.64 4.43
CA ARG A 693 -2.39 -47.51 3.19
C ARG A 693 -3.25 -46.99 2.05
N ILE A 694 -4.53 -47.41 1.98
CA ILE A 694 -5.49 -46.91 1.00
C ILE A 694 -5.76 -45.42 1.26
N LEU A 695 -6.00 -45.05 2.53
CA LEU A 695 -6.21 -43.66 2.93
C LEU A 695 -5.00 -42.78 2.58
N LEU A 696 -3.77 -43.29 2.83
CA LEU A 696 -2.53 -42.59 2.47
C LEU A 696 -2.38 -42.41 0.95
N ALA A 697 -2.68 -43.44 0.16
CA ALA A 697 -2.58 -43.38 -1.31
C ALA A 697 -3.52 -42.32 -1.89
N ILE A 698 -4.78 -42.29 -1.43
CA ILE A 698 -5.77 -41.30 -1.86
C ILE A 698 -5.35 -39.90 -1.43
N LEU A 699 -4.99 -39.72 -0.15
CA LEU A 699 -4.57 -38.43 0.41
C LEU A 699 -3.41 -37.80 -0.37
N CYS A 700 -2.47 -38.63 -0.80
CA CYS A 700 -1.29 -38.19 -1.53
C CYS A 700 -1.50 -38.07 -3.05
N SER A 701 -2.68 -38.39 -3.60
CA SER A 701 -2.93 -38.38 -5.05
C SER A 701 -2.90 -36.97 -5.68
N LYS A 702 -2.60 -36.87 -6.98
CA LYS A 702 -2.65 -35.61 -7.75
C LYS A 702 -4.01 -34.93 -7.62
N LEU A 703 -5.10 -35.69 -7.69
CA LEU A 703 -6.46 -35.17 -7.57
C LEU A 703 -6.74 -34.50 -6.23
N ILE A 704 -6.37 -35.13 -5.10
CA ILE A 704 -6.56 -34.52 -3.77
C ILE A 704 -5.65 -33.29 -3.58
N ASN A 705 -4.42 -33.33 -4.10
CA ASN A 705 -3.52 -32.17 -4.11
C ASN A 705 -4.13 -30.99 -4.89
N TRP A 706 -4.61 -31.25 -6.10
CA TRP A 706 -5.28 -30.28 -6.96
C TRP A 706 -6.51 -29.66 -6.28
N TYR A 707 -7.41 -30.52 -5.76
CA TYR A 707 -8.62 -30.06 -5.07
C TYR A 707 -8.27 -29.20 -3.86
N THR A 708 -7.32 -29.65 -3.03
CA THR A 708 -6.89 -28.92 -1.83
C THR A 708 -6.30 -27.55 -2.21
N TYR A 709 -5.52 -27.48 -3.28
CA TYR A 709 -4.94 -26.21 -3.73
C TYR A 709 -6.00 -25.22 -4.22
N LYS A 710 -6.91 -25.67 -5.08
CA LYS A 710 -7.90 -24.82 -5.77
C LYS A 710 -9.13 -24.54 -4.91
N PHE A 711 -9.68 -25.58 -4.28
CA PHE A 711 -10.98 -25.59 -3.61
C PHE A 711 -10.91 -25.61 -2.09
N ILE A 712 -9.72 -25.55 -1.48
CA ILE A 712 -9.58 -25.34 -0.02
C ILE A 712 -8.73 -24.11 0.26
N PHE A 713 -7.62 -23.96 -0.46
CA PHE A 713 -6.67 -22.85 -0.30
C PHE A 713 -6.84 -21.71 -1.29
N ALA A 714 -7.77 -21.81 -2.25
CA ALA A 714 -8.07 -20.74 -3.20
C ALA A 714 -6.81 -20.21 -3.93
N ASN A 715 -5.94 -21.13 -4.37
CA ASN A 715 -4.67 -20.82 -5.03
C ASN A 715 -3.71 -19.95 -4.21
N ALA A 716 -3.75 -20.02 -2.87
CA ALA A 716 -2.88 -19.22 -2.01
C ALA A 716 -1.38 -19.57 -2.17
N ILE A 717 -0.52 -18.54 -2.20
CA ILE A 717 0.93 -18.66 -2.41
C ILE A 717 1.68 -18.47 -1.08
N ARG A 718 1.29 -19.22 -0.06
CA ARG A 718 1.92 -19.21 1.28
C ARG A 718 1.79 -20.55 1.97
N THR A 719 2.73 -20.89 2.86
CA THR A 719 2.64 -22.11 3.67
C THR A 719 1.30 -22.15 4.41
N MET A 720 0.55 -23.23 4.21
CA MET A 720 -0.77 -23.42 4.81
C MET A 720 -0.67 -24.48 5.91
N HIS A 721 -1.38 -24.22 7.02
CA HIS A 721 -1.54 -25.23 8.05
C HIS A 721 -2.44 -26.35 7.53
N PHE A 722 -2.01 -27.60 7.73
CA PHE A 722 -2.76 -28.78 7.35
C PHE A 722 -3.58 -29.31 8.53
N ASP A 723 -4.33 -28.43 9.18
CA ASP A 723 -5.09 -28.73 10.39
C ASP A 723 -6.49 -29.32 10.11
N SER A 724 -7.27 -29.55 11.16
CA SER A 724 -8.63 -30.09 11.08
C SER A 724 -9.59 -29.23 10.25
N THR A 725 -9.40 -27.90 10.24
CA THR A 725 -10.25 -26.97 9.46
C THR A 725 -10.01 -27.16 7.97
N CYS A 726 -8.76 -27.42 7.58
CA CYS A 726 -8.41 -27.77 6.20
C CYS A 726 -8.87 -29.19 5.85
N THR A 727 -8.47 -30.17 6.65
CA THR A 727 -8.63 -31.60 6.32
C THR A 727 -10.08 -32.06 6.33
N SER A 728 -10.95 -31.49 7.18
CA SER A 728 -12.41 -31.78 7.16
C SER A 728 -13.10 -31.38 5.85
N ARG A 729 -12.49 -30.52 5.03
CA ARG A 729 -13.04 -30.08 3.75
C ARG A 729 -12.53 -30.89 2.55
N ILE A 730 -11.64 -31.86 2.78
CA ILE A 730 -11.10 -32.70 1.71
C ILE A 730 -12.12 -33.80 1.40
N PRO A 731 -12.75 -33.79 0.22
CA PRO A 731 -13.67 -34.86 -0.19
C PRO A 731 -12.90 -36.17 -0.33
N PHE A 732 -13.51 -37.25 0.12
CA PHE A 732 -13.03 -38.61 -0.05
C PHE A 732 -14.11 -39.42 -0.78
N PRO A 733 -13.73 -40.44 -1.57
CA PRO A 733 -14.72 -41.33 -2.15
C PRO A 733 -15.44 -42.12 -1.05
N ASP A 734 -16.60 -42.68 -1.37
CA ASP A 734 -17.32 -43.58 -0.47
C ASP A 734 -16.64 -44.95 -0.42
N LEU A 735 -15.59 -45.05 0.39
CA LEU A 735 -14.71 -46.22 0.44
C LEU A 735 -15.42 -47.45 0.99
N GLU A 736 -16.38 -47.29 1.89
CA GLU A 736 -17.15 -48.41 2.45
C GLU A 736 -17.93 -49.12 1.34
N SER A 737 -18.71 -48.37 0.57
CA SER A 737 -19.49 -48.88 -0.57
C SER A 737 -18.63 -49.43 -1.72
N ILE A 738 -17.46 -48.82 -1.95
CA ILE A 738 -16.56 -49.25 -3.03
C ILE A 738 -15.79 -50.53 -2.64
N LEU A 739 -15.34 -50.63 -1.39
CA LEU A 739 -14.53 -51.77 -0.91
C LEU A 739 -15.39 -52.99 -0.56
N GLU A 740 -16.65 -52.83 -0.15
CA GLU A 740 -17.59 -53.95 0.05
C GLU A 740 -17.81 -54.76 -1.24
N LYS A 741 -17.62 -54.15 -2.41
CA LYS A 741 -17.68 -54.82 -3.72
C LYS A 741 -16.44 -55.67 -4.03
N LYS A 742 -15.44 -55.73 -3.13
CA LYS A 742 -14.16 -56.45 -3.28
C LYS A 742 -13.51 -56.23 -4.66
N SER A 743 -13.50 -54.99 -5.14
CA SER A 743 -12.87 -54.64 -6.41
C SER A 743 -11.36 -54.84 -6.35
N VAL A 744 -10.75 -55.31 -7.44
CA VAL A 744 -9.30 -55.55 -7.61
C VAL A 744 -8.43 -54.33 -7.20
N SER A 745 -8.97 -53.13 -7.33
CA SER A 745 -8.28 -51.86 -7.10
C SER A 745 -7.79 -51.63 -5.66
N SER A 746 -8.42 -52.22 -4.65
CA SER A 746 -8.04 -51.99 -3.24
C SER A 746 -6.77 -52.72 -2.84
N THR A 747 -6.64 -53.97 -3.28
CA THR A 747 -5.43 -54.78 -3.09
C THR A 747 -4.26 -54.15 -3.87
N GLU A 748 -4.54 -53.64 -5.07
CA GLU A 748 -3.54 -52.96 -5.90
C GLU A 748 -2.99 -51.71 -5.21
N LEU A 749 -3.83 -50.85 -4.63
CA LEU A 749 -3.37 -49.66 -3.88
C LEU A 749 -2.45 -50.02 -2.72
N ILE A 750 -2.80 -51.05 -1.94
CA ILE A 750 -1.97 -51.53 -0.83
C ILE A 750 -0.59 -51.97 -1.33
N THR A 751 -0.56 -52.79 -2.39
CA THR A 751 0.70 -53.27 -2.99
C THR A 751 1.56 -52.13 -3.53
N LEU A 752 0.96 -51.13 -4.19
CA LEU A 752 1.68 -49.97 -4.70
C LEU A 752 2.31 -49.14 -3.58
N VAL A 753 1.60 -48.94 -2.45
CA VAL A 753 2.15 -48.23 -1.28
C VAL A 753 3.33 -49.00 -0.66
N GLU A 754 3.22 -50.32 -0.54
CA GLU A 754 4.34 -51.15 -0.05
C GLU A 754 5.55 -51.10 -0.97
N GLN A 755 5.34 -51.13 -2.29
CA GLN A 755 6.40 -50.95 -3.28
C GLN A 755 7.07 -49.58 -3.15
N LEU A 756 6.30 -48.50 -2.96
CA LEU A 756 6.84 -47.17 -2.74
C LEU A 756 7.76 -47.11 -1.51
N TYR A 757 7.38 -47.75 -0.39
CA TYR A 757 8.24 -47.85 0.78
C TYR A 757 9.53 -48.63 0.51
N SER A 758 9.44 -49.77 -0.21
CA SER A 758 10.61 -50.56 -0.60
C SER A 758 11.57 -49.76 -1.48
N LEU A 759 11.04 -49.09 -2.52
CA LEU A 759 11.81 -48.25 -3.43
C LEU A 759 12.42 -47.04 -2.71
N SER A 760 11.69 -46.41 -1.80
CA SER A 760 12.24 -45.31 -1.00
C SER A 760 13.42 -45.75 -0.14
N LYS A 761 13.36 -46.95 0.44
CA LYS A 761 14.47 -47.51 1.23
C LYS A 761 15.68 -47.84 0.34
N GLU A 762 15.44 -48.42 -0.83
CA GLU A 762 16.48 -48.69 -1.83
C GLU A 762 17.18 -47.40 -2.27
N LYS A 763 16.40 -46.34 -2.55
CA LYS A 763 16.91 -45.01 -2.92
C LYS A 763 17.82 -44.41 -1.84
N GLN A 764 17.46 -44.55 -0.56
CA GLN A 764 18.27 -44.04 0.56
C GLN A 764 19.58 -44.80 0.75
N SER A 765 19.60 -46.10 0.43
CA SER A 765 20.77 -46.96 0.61
C SER A 765 21.81 -46.84 -0.50
N THR A 766 21.43 -46.27 -1.65
CA THR A 766 22.25 -46.28 -2.88
C THR A 766 22.89 -44.90 -3.11
N SER A 767 24.19 -44.89 -3.42
CA SER A 767 24.97 -43.68 -3.76
C SER A 767 25.18 -43.49 -5.27
N LEU A 768 24.80 -44.48 -6.10
CA LEU A 768 24.92 -44.46 -7.55
C LEU A 768 23.80 -43.64 -8.20
N ILE A 769 24.17 -42.57 -8.91
CA ILE A 769 23.24 -41.64 -9.56
C ILE A 769 22.34 -42.34 -10.60
N SER A 770 22.89 -43.26 -11.39
CA SER A 770 22.12 -44.01 -12.41
C SER A 770 21.03 -44.90 -11.79
N SER A 771 21.35 -45.58 -10.71
CA SER A 771 20.40 -46.40 -9.95
C SER A 771 19.34 -45.53 -9.27
N ILE A 772 19.71 -44.37 -8.73
CA ILE A 772 18.76 -43.40 -8.18
C ILE A 772 17.73 -42.98 -9.23
N SER A 773 18.17 -42.63 -10.44
CA SER A 773 17.29 -42.23 -11.54
C SER A 773 16.33 -43.36 -11.96
N GLN A 774 16.81 -44.62 -12.01
CA GLN A 774 15.95 -45.77 -12.30
C GLN A 774 14.90 -46.03 -11.20
N ILE A 775 15.29 -45.87 -9.93
CA ILE A 775 14.37 -46.02 -8.79
C ILE A 775 13.33 -44.90 -8.81
N GLU A 776 13.73 -43.66 -9.14
CA GLU A 776 12.81 -42.54 -9.32
C GLU A 776 11.76 -42.83 -10.40
N SER A 777 12.16 -43.35 -11.56
CA SER A 777 11.20 -43.74 -12.60
C SER A 777 10.21 -44.83 -12.15
N LYS A 778 10.63 -45.77 -11.29
CA LYS A 778 9.74 -46.78 -10.72
C LYS A 778 8.78 -46.18 -9.68
N ILE A 779 9.25 -45.23 -8.87
CA ILE A 779 8.43 -44.48 -7.93
C ILE A 779 7.35 -43.70 -8.70
N ASP A 780 7.75 -42.99 -9.75
CA ASP A 780 6.84 -42.21 -10.61
C ASP A 780 5.77 -43.13 -11.23
N TYR A 781 6.17 -44.32 -11.73
CA TYR A 781 5.22 -45.32 -12.23
C TYR A 781 4.19 -45.75 -11.17
N CYS A 782 4.63 -46.00 -9.93
CA CYS A 782 3.73 -46.40 -8.85
C CYS A 782 2.79 -45.25 -8.47
N GLU A 783 3.30 -44.02 -8.36
CA GLU A 783 2.47 -42.83 -8.08
C GLU A 783 1.45 -42.59 -9.20
N ASP A 784 1.84 -42.69 -10.48
CA ASP A 784 0.92 -42.53 -11.61
C ASP A 784 -0.14 -43.63 -11.66
N ARG A 785 0.19 -44.88 -11.29
CA ARG A 785 -0.81 -45.94 -11.18
C ARG A 785 -1.81 -45.67 -10.05
N ILE A 786 -1.34 -45.19 -8.90
CA ILE A 786 -2.21 -44.74 -7.80
C ILE A 786 -3.14 -43.62 -8.29
N ASN A 787 -2.61 -42.61 -8.99
CA ASN A 787 -3.42 -41.48 -9.49
C ASN A 787 -4.55 -41.97 -10.40
N LYS A 788 -4.25 -42.87 -11.36
CA LYS A 788 -5.27 -43.45 -12.25
C LYS A 788 -6.38 -44.18 -11.48
N ILE A 789 -6.00 -44.99 -10.48
CA ILE A 789 -6.99 -45.67 -9.65
C ILE A 789 -7.85 -44.64 -8.90
N VAL A 790 -7.25 -43.58 -8.37
CA VAL A 790 -8.00 -42.52 -7.68
C VAL A 790 -8.94 -41.78 -8.62
N ASP A 791 -8.52 -41.47 -9.84
CA ASP A 791 -9.37 -40.83 -10.84
C ASP A 791 -10.57 -41.73 -11.21
N GLU A 792 -10.35 -43.05 -11.34
CA GLU A 792 -11.40 -44.06 -11.53
C GLU A 792 -12.37 -44.12 -10.35
N LEU A 793 -11.90 -44.00 -9.10
CA LEU A 793 -12.75 -43.98 -7.90
C LEU A 793 -13.72 -42.80 -7.89
N TYR A 794 -13.32 -41.66 -8.47
CA TYR A 794 -14.18 -40.50 -8.66
C TYR A 794 -14.93 -40.51 -10.00
N GLY A 795 -14.72 -41.54 -10.83
CA GLY A 795 -15.34 -41.69 -12.15
C GLY A 795 -14.95 -40.60 -13.15
N LEU A 796 -13.73 -40.05 -13.06
CA LEU A 796 -13.27 -38.95 -13.92
C LEU A 796 -13.08 -39.41 -15.37
N LYS A 797 -13.44 -38.53 -16.31
CA LYS A 797 -13.19 -38.70 -17.75
C LYS A 797 -11.80 -38.20 -18.14
N GLU A 798 -11.29 -38.65 -19.27
CA GLU A 798 -10.01 -38.20 -19.84
C GLU A 798 -9.86 -36.67 -19.92
N GLU A 799 -10.92 -35.95 -20.28
CA GLU A 799 -10.90 -34.48 -20.33
C GLU A 799 -10.76 -33.86 -18.93
N GLU A 800 -11.38 -34.46 -17.91
CA GLU A 800 -11.33 -34.02 -16.51
C GLU A 800 -9.95 -34.32 -15.90
N ILE A 801 -9.40 -35.51 -16.18
CA ILE A 801 -8.06 -35.94 -15.75
C ILE A 801 -7.01 -34.97 -16.28
N ARG A 802 -7.08 -34.60 -17.56
CA ARG A 802 -6.15 -33.64 -18.16
C ARG A 802 -6.13 -32.29 -17.47
N ILE A 803 -7.21 -31.84 -16.84
CA ILE A 803 -7.23 -30.56 -16.12
C ILE A 803 -6.48 -30.67 -14.80
N VAL A 804 -6.66 -31.79 -14.12
CA VAL A 804 -5.97 -32.11 -12.87
C VAL A 804 -4.47 -32.27 -13.14
N GLU A 805 -4.10 -32.83 -14.29
CA GLU A 805 -2.71 -33.11 -14.68
C GLU A 805 -2.00 -31.96 -15.43
N ASN A 806 -2.70 -31.05 -16.12
CA ASN A 806 -2.10 -29.90 -16.83
C ASN A 806 -1.83 -28.68 -15.91
N LEU A 807 -1.51 -28.92 -14.64
CA LEU A 807 -1.16 -27.92 -13.62
C LEU A 807 0.16 -28.29 -12.93
#